data_AF-A0AAD4BV15-F1
#
_entry.id   AF-A0AAD4BV15-F1
#
_cell.length_a   1.000
_cell.length_b   1.000
_cell.length_c   1.000
_cell.angle_alpha   90.00
_cell.angle_beta   90.00
_cell.angle_gamma   90.00
#
_symmetry.space_group_name_H-M   'P 1'
#
loop_
_entity.id
_entity.type
_entity.pdbx_description
1 polymer ?
#
loop_
_entity_poly.entity_id
_entity_poly.type
_entity_poly.pdbx_seq_one_letter_code
_entity_poly.pdbx_strand_id
1 'polypeptide(L)'
;MNASELLANTLSPDATTRQNATQQLENAARENYPAYVAMLSTELANESSQLHIRNAAALALKNALSARDPTRQSEYANRWLAFDAVVKSKIKQETLVTLASPVVKAGSFAAQVVAAIAAVELPHDQWPDLIELLLGFVNNSTNANLKIATLQTIGYICESIKPEILSLRSNEILTAVIHGARKDEPSSDVQLAAVHALYNSLEFVRENFEREGERNYIMQVVCEATQNPSVAVQVGAFENLVKIMALYYDKMAFYMEQALFGLTVMGMKHNDERVALQAVEFWTTVCEEEIELAHEAREAADYGEPPEVESKFFAKIALPEVIPVLLSLLTHQEEDADEDEWNISMSAGTCLGFMAQAVADPIVPAVIPFIEANIKAQDWHQREAAVMTFGSILDGPDPTVLMPLVNQALPLLIGMMNDSNLHVKDTTAWTLGRICDLLINTIKPDVHLHPLVSALVTGLQDNPRIVTNCCWALMNLADQLGYLEEEIESPQTGHLSPYYEGIVNALLRITETTSNEANFRTSAYEAITSYVTHASADVIPVVQNTLITILVRMEQLLGMQNQIVGVDDRNNWNELQSNLCSVVISVVRRLSDGIQPMADRIMTIILELIRAAGKTSTVLEDAFLVVGSLASALEGGFSPYIQAFLLYLYTALKSHEDTQLCMVAVGVIGDISRALGDQSAQYAGSFMNVLLENLQSDVLNRNVKISILSCFGDIALAIGVAFEPYVDTTMGVLRQAGALQPNPLDFDLVDYVTQLREGILEAYTGVVTGFKNTDKAHMLLPHSSNILELIQRCLAADDDWSETTAKLCFGLLGDLADCFPNGELKQHFLAEWIASDLRNKRGMSKETKKTMRWAREMIKRATA
;
A
#
# COMPACT_ATOMS: atom_id res chain seq x y z
N MET A 1 -32.64 29.47 -21.91
CA MET A 1 -32.29 28.04 -21.96
C MET A 1 -32.99 27.38 -20.78
N ASN A 2 -33.71 26.27 -20.98
CA ASN A 2 -34.41 25.61 -19.87
C ASN A 2 -33.41 24.68 -19.16
N ALA A 3 -32.91 25.11 -18.00
CA ALA A 3 -31.89 24.38 -17.25
C ALA A 3 -32.33 22.96 -16.90
N SER A 4 -33.61 22.80 -16.53
CA SER A 4 -34.20 21.51 -16.16
C SER A 4 -34.17 20.50 -17.32
N GLU A 5 -34.45 20.95 -18.54
CA GLU A 5 -34.44 20.11 -19.74
C GLU A 5 -33.02 19.69 -20.11
N LEU A 6 -32.06 20.60 -19.99
CA LEU A 6 -30.65 20.32 -20.27
C LEU A 6 -30.08 19.29 -19.29
N LEU A 7 -30.37 19.45 -18.00
CA LEU A 7 -29.96 18.50 -16.96
C LEU A 7 -30.67 17.14 -17.13
N ALA A 8 -31.95 17.11 -17.49
CA ALA A 8 -32.63 15.86 -17.80
C ALA A 8 -31.95 15.12 -18.97
N ASN A 9 -31.53 15.84 -20.01
CA ASN A 9 -30.86 15.26 -21.17
C ASN A 9 -29.48 14.67 -20.84
N THR A 10 -28.78 15.14 -19.80
CA THR A 10 -27.53 14.50 -19.33
C THR A 10 -27.73 13.11 -18.75
N LEU A 11 -28.96 12.75 -18.38
CA LEU A 11 -29.33 11.44 -17.85
C LEU A 11 -29.96 10.54 -18.91
N SER A 12 -29.98 10.99 -20.18
CA SER A 12 -30.56 10.22 -21.28
C SER A 12 -29.79 8.90 -21.52
N PRO A 13 -30.50 7.79 -21.80
CA PRO A 13 -29.86 6.55 -22.24
C PRO A 13 -29.26 6.67 -23.65
N ASP A 14 -29.72 7.64 -24.46
CA ASP A 14 -29.12 7.94 -25.77
C ASP A 14 -27.82 8.73 -25.61
N ALA A 15 -26.72 8.14 -26.07
CA ALA A 15 -25.38 8.72 -25.99
C ALA A 15 -25.29 10.08 -26.73
N THR A 16 -26.00 10.25 -27.85
CA THR A 16 -25.95 11.48 -28.65
C THR A 16 -26.59 12.65 -27.90
N THR A 17 -27.79 12.42 -27.35
CA THR A 17 -28.52 13.39 -26.54
C THR A 17 -27.72 13.78 -25.29
N ARG A 18 -27.14 12.78 -24.61
CA ARG A 18 -26.30 13.01 -23.43
C ARG A 18 -25.06 13.84 -23.75
N GLN A 19 -24.33 13.49 -24.81
CA GLN A 19 -23.11 14.20 -25.20
C GLN A 19 -23.39 15.65 -25.60
N ASN A 20 -24.50 15.89 -26.32
CA ASN A 20 -24.91 17.25 -26.68
C ASN A 20 -25.25 18.09 -25.42
N ALA A 21 -26.01 17.52 -24.48
CA ALA A 21 -26.33 18.19 -23.22
C ALA A 21 -25.08 18.51 -22.39
N THR A 22 -24.15 17.56 -22.27
CA THR A 22 -22.87 17.78 -21.57
C THR A 22 -22.06 18.89 -22.24
N GLN A 23 -21.94 18.90 -23.57
CA GLN A 23 -21.22 19.95 -24.29
C GLN A 23 -21.83 21.34 -24.09
N GLN A 24 -23.15 21.43 -24.03
CA GLN A 24 -23.85 22.68 -23.76
C GLN A 24 -23.62 23.18 -22.33
N LEU A 25 -23.61 22.29 -21.33
CA LEU A 25 -23.26 22.65 -19.95
C LEU A 25 -21.80 23.11 -19.84
N GLU A 26 -20.87 22.43 -20.51
CA GLU A 26 -19.46 22.84 -20.57
C GLU A 26 -19.30 24.22 -21.21
N ASN A 27 -20.03 24.48 -22.31
CA ASN A 27 -20.00 25.79 -22.97
C ASN A 27 -20.56 26.88 -22.04
N ALA A 28 -21.66 26.62 -21.34
CA ALA A 28 -22.21 27.56 -20.35
C ALA A 28 -21.20 27.85 -19.21
N ALA A 29 -20.51 26.82 -18.73
CA ALA A 29 -19.47 26.95 -17.70
C ALA A 29 -18.23 27.72 -18.18
N ARG A 30 -17.91 27.69 -19.49
CA ARG A 30 -16.83 28.47 -20.11
C ARG A 30 -17.23 29.92 -20.38
N GLU A 31 -18.46 30.16 -20.82
CA GLU A 31 -18.93 31.50 -21.17
C GLU A 31 -19.14 32.40 -19.95
N ASN A 32 -19.88 31.91 -18.94
CA ASN A 32 -20.14 32.67 -17.72
C ASN A 32 -20.30 31.71 -16.54
N TYR A 33 -19.16 31.42 -15.92
CA TYR A 33 -19.08 30.48 -14.84
C TYR A 33 -19.92 30.89 -13.60
N PRO A 34 -19.93 32.15 -13.12
CA PRO A 34 -20.84 32.57 -12.04
C PRO A 34 -22.32 32.35 -12.36
N ALA A 35 -22.76 32.68 -13.57
CA ALA A 35 -24.15 32.49 -13.98
C ALA A 35 -24.51 30.99 -14.10
N TYR A 36 -23.57 30.18 -14.58
CA TYR A 36 -23.71 28.72 -14.65
C TYR A 36 -23.95 28.11 -13.26
N VAL A 37 -23.09 28.43 -12.30
CA VAL A 37 -23.17 27.92 -10.93
C VAL A 37 -24.45 28.39 -10.23
N ALA A 38 -24.84 29.66 -10.42
CA ALA A 38 -26.09 30.20 -9.87
C ALA A 38 -27.35 29.57 -10.49
N MET A 39 -27.32 29.21 -11.79
CA MET A 39 -28.42 28.48 -12.42
C MET A 39 -28.58 27.10 -11.78
N LEU A 40 -27.49 26.38 -11.51
CA LEU A 40 -27.53 25.07 -10.87
C LEU A 40 -28.06 25.14 -9.44
N SER A 41 -27.66 26.15 -8.65
CA SER A 41 -28.16 26.33 -7.28
C SER A 41 -29.67 26.62 -7.24
N THR A 42 -30.16 27.44 -8.18
CA THR A 42 -31.59 27.75 -8.29
C THR A 42 -32.40 26.50 -8.67
N GLU A 43 -31.89 25.67 -9.58
CA GLU A 43 -32.57 24.43 -9.97
C GLU A 43 -32.58 23.38 -8.84
N LEU A 44 -31.50 23.29 -8.06
CA LEU A 44 -31.43 22.45 -6.87
C LEU A 44 -32.46 22.87 -5.79
N ALA A 45 -32.63 24.17 -5.58
CA ALA A 45 -33.59 24.74 -4.64
C ALA A 45 -35.06 24.69 -5.13
N ASN A 46 -35.30 24.35 -6.41
CA ASN A 46 -36.63 24.33 -6.97
C ASN A 46 -37.41 23.06 -6.54
N GLU A 47 -38.33 23.22 -5.58
CA GLU A 47 -39.18 22.14 -5.09
C GLU A 47 -40.17 21.60 -6.14
N SER A 48 -40.43 22.34 -7.23
CA SER A 48 -41.29 21.85 -8.32
C SER A 48 -40.54 20.96 -9.32
N SER A 49 -39.20 20.94 -9.28
CA SER A 49 -38.37 20.14 -10.17
C SER A 49 -38.32 18.67 -9.74
N GLN A 50 -38.20 17.78 -10.72
CA GLN A 50 -38.11 16.34 -10.45
C GLN A 50 -36.80 16.00 -9.73
N LEU A 51 -36.84 14.98 -8.87
CA LEU A 51 -35.71 14.62 -8.00
C LEU A 51 -34.41 14.35 -8.77
N HIS A 52 -34.48 13.67 -9.91
CA HIS A 52 -33.28 13.36 -10.71
C HIS A 52 -32.67 14.61 -11.35
N ILE A 53 -33.48 15.63 -11.66
CA ILE A 53 -33.00 16.92 -12.18
C ILE A 53 -32.29 17.69 -11.07
N ARG A 54 -32.86 17.72 -9.87
CA ARG A 54 -32.23 18.31 -8.68
C ARG A 54 -30.91 17.60 -8.35
N ASN A 55 -30.85 16.27 -8.48
CA ASN A 55 -29.62 15.50 -8.33
C ASN A 55 -28.55 15.91 -9.37
N ALA A 56 -28.93 15.97 -10.65
CA ALA A 56 -28.02 16.38 -11.72
C ALA A 56 -27.50 17.80 -11.49
N ALA A 57 -28.35 18.73 -11.02
CA ALA A 57 -27.96 20.08 -10.68
C ALA A 57 -26.94 20.11 -9.53
N ALA A 58 -27.19 19.38 -8.45
CA ALA A 58 -26.26 19.28 -7.32
C ALA A 58 -24.93 18.63 -7.70
N LEU A 59 -24.95 17.56 -8.51
CA LEU A 59 -23.73 16.89 -8.96
C LEU A 59 -22.88 17.81 -9.85
N ALA A 60 -23.51 18.50 -10.80
CA ALA A 60 -22.82 19.48 -11.64
C ALA A 60 -22.25 20.63 -10.81
N LEU A 61 -22.98 21.08 -9.79
CA LEU A 61 -22.55 22.14 -8.88
C LEU A 61 -21.37 21.70 -8.00
N LYS A 62 -21.41 20.48 -7.46
CA LYS A 62 -20.29 19.87 -6.72
C LYS A 62 -19.05 19.73 -7.61
N ASN A 63 -19.21 19.19 -8.82
CA ASN A 63 -18.11 19.01 -9.77
C ASN A 63 -17.53 20.32 -10.31
N ALA A 64 -18.26 21.43 -10.15
CA ALA A 64 -17.71 22.75 -10.41
C ALA A 64 -16.72 23.19 -9.31
N LEU A 65 -16.88 22.70 -8.07
CA LEU A 65 -16.10 23.12 -6.89
C LEU A 65 -15.06 22.09 -6.45
N SER A 66 -15.25 20.82 -6.81
CA SER A 66 -14.46 19.69 -6.35
C SER A 66 -13.94 18.85 -7.52
N ALA A 67 -12.65 18.51 -7.48
CA ALA A 67 -11.99 17.58 -8.38
C ALA A 67 -11.09 16.63 -7.59
N ARG A 68 -10.97 15.38 -8.06
CA ARG A 68 -10.02 14.40 -7.48
C ARG A 68 -8.56 14.77 -7.77
N ASP A 69 -8.33 15.46 -8.89
CA ASP A 69 -7.00 15.93 -9.29
C ASP A 69 -6.62 17.22 -8.53
N PRO A 70 -5.51 17.27 -7.76
CA PRO A 70 -5.13 18.43 -6.94
C PRO A 70 -4.92 19.73 -7.74
N THR A 71 -4.40 19.62 -8.96
CA THR A 71 -4.20 20.78 -9.85
C THR A 71 -5.52 21.38 -10.29
N ARG A 72 -6.47 20.55 -10.75
CA ARG A 72 -7.84 21.00 -11.08
C ARG A 72 -8.58 21.50 -9.84
N GLN A 73 -8.39 20.89 -8.68
CA GLN A 73 -8.99 21.35 -7.43
C GLN A 73 -8.57 22.78 -7.12
N SER A 74 -7.28 23.09 -7.26
CA SER A 74 -6.74 24.43 -7.05
C SER A 74 -7.30 25.43 -8.07
N GLU A 75 -7.44 25.03 -9.35
CA GLU A 75 -8.08 25.86 -10.37
C GLU A 75 -9.53 26.19 -10.02
N TYR A 76 -10.32 25.18 -9.62
CA TYR A 76 -11.74 25.35 -9.26
C TYR A 76 -11.91 26.19 -8.01
N ALA A 77 -11.08 25.97 -6.98
CA ALA A 77 -11.05 26.80 -5.78
C ALA A 77 -10.78 28.27 -6.14
N ASN A 78 -9.77 28.55 -6.94
CA ASN A 78 -9.44 29.92 -7.38
C ASN A 78 -10.57 30.56 -8.18
N ARG A 79 -11.24 29.80 -9.06
CA ARG A 79 -12.39 30.29 -9.84
C ARG A 79 -13.57 30.66 -8.94
N TRP A 80 -13.88 29.84 -7.93
CA TRP A 80 -14.92 30.14 -6.95
C TRP A 80 -14.56 31.35 -6.10
N LEU A 81 -13.32 31.41 -5.59
CA LEU A 81 -12.85 32.51 -4.73
C LEU A 81 -12.92 33.87 -5.45
N ALA A 82 -12.77 33.89 -6.77
CA ALA A 82 -12.91 35.10 -7.60
C ALA A 82 -14.36 35.60 -7.80
N PHE A 83 -15.39 34.89 -7.31
CA PHE A 83 -16.78 35.32 -7.46
C PHE A 83 -17.10 36.57 -6.63
N ASP A 84 -18.05 37.36 -7.14
CA ASP A 84 -18.64 38.45 -6.38
C ASP A 84 -19.37 37.94 -5.13
N ALA A 85 -19.24 38.68 -4.03
CA ALA A 85 -19.79 38.29 -2.73
C ALA A 85 -21.32 38.14 -2.75
N VAL A 86 -22.04 38.91 -3.58
CA VAL A 86 -23.51 38.81 -3.70
C VAL A 86 -23.91 37.48 -4.34
N VAL A 87 -23.18 37.07 -5.39
CA VAL A 87 -23.45 35.80 -6.09
C VAL A 87 -23.13 34.61 -5.18
N LYS A 88 -21.98 34.63 -4.49
CA LYS A 88 -21.64 33.61 -3.48
C LYS A 88 -22.72 33.51 -2.41
N SER A 89 -23.15 34.64 -1.84
CA SER A 89 -24.15 34.68 -0.78
C SER A 89 -25.50 34.11 -1.22
N LYS A 90 -25.93 34.42 -2.45
CA LYS A 90 -27.15 33.86 -3.04
C LYS A 90 -27.06 32.32 -3.17
N ILE A 91 -25.97 31.82 -3.75
CA ILE A 91 -25.75 30.37 -3.93
C ILE A 91 -25.74 29.66 -2.59
N LYS A 92 -24.99 30.18 -1.61
CA LYS A 92 -24.92 29.66 -0.25
C LYS A 92 -26.32 29.59 0.39
N GLN A 93 -27.10 30.67 0.29
CA GLN A 93 -28.46 30.71 0.83
C GLN A 93 -29.39 29.69 0.16
N GLU A 94 -29.37 29.57 -1.17
CA GLU A 94 -30.19 28.59 -1.90
C GLU A 94 -29.84 27.14 -1.49
N THR A 95 -28.56 26.84 -1.34
CA THR A 95 -28.11 25.51 -0.87
C THR A 95 -28.53 25.23 0.57
N LEU A 96 -28.39 26.21 1.48
CA LEU A 96 -28.81 26.07 2.88
C LEU A 96 -30.31 25.88 3.03
N VAL A 97 -31.13 26.62 2.27
CA VAL A 97 -32.60 26.46 2.29
C VAL A 97 -32.99 25.07 1.78
N THR A 98 -32.26 24.52 0.81
CA THR A 98 -32.53 23.18 0.26
C THR A 98 -32.31 22.06 1.28
N LEU A 99 -31.48 22.27 2.32
CA LEU A 99 -31.34 21.32 3.42
C LEU A 99 -32.67 21.06 4.14
N ALA A 100 -33.58 22.04 4.17
CA ALA A 100 -34.89 21.92 4.80
C ALA A 100 -35.97 21.31 3.88
N SER A 101 -35.59 20.84 2.68
CA SER A 101 -36.51 20.27 1.70
C SER A 101 -37.39 19.16 2.30
N PRO A 102 -38.68 19.08 1.92
CA PRO A 102 -39.55 17.97 2.30
C PRO A 102 -39.08 16.63 1.69
N VAL A 103 -38.27 16.68 0.63
CA VAL A 103 -37.68 15.49 0.01
C VAL A 103 -36.28 15.26 0.58
N VAL A 104 -36.14 14.26 1.45
CA VAL A 104 -34.90 13.91 2.16
C VAL A 104 -33.69 13.85 1.22
N LYS A 105 -33.81 13.14 0.09
CA LYS A 105 -32.73 13.00 -0.90
C LYS A 105 -32.24 14.34 -1.46
N ALA A 106 -33.13 15.32 -1.67
CA ALA A 106 -32.72 16.63 -2.14
C ALA A 106 -31.92 17.41 -1.06
N GLY A 107 -32.27 17.23 0.21
CA GLY A 107 -31.47 17.71 1.33
C GLY A 107 -30.06 17.10 1.35
N SER A 108 -29.94 15.79 1.13
CA SER A 108 -28.63 15.12 1.03
C SER A 108 -27.80 15.60 -0.16
N PHE A 109 -28.42 15.92 -1.30
CA PHE A 109 -27.71 16.51 -2.45
C PHE A 109 -27.17 17.90 -2.11
N ALA A 110 -27.97 18.72 -1.42
CA ALA A 110 -27.53 20.02 -0.95
C ALA A 110 -26.40 19.92 0.10
N ALA A 111 -26.43 18.91 0.97
CA ALA A 111 -25.38 18.67 1.96
C ALA A 111 -23.99 18.51 1.31
N GLN A 112 -23.90 17.75 0.21
CA GLN A 112 -22.65 17.59 -0.54
C GLN A 112 -22.16 18.90 -1.16
N VAL A 113 -23.08 19.73 -1.65
CA VAL A 113 -22.74 21.04 -2.22
C VAL A 113 -22.24 21.99 -1.12
N VAL A 114 -22.93 22.05 0.02
CA VAL A 114 -22.51 22.90 1.14
C VAL A 114 -21.11 22.49 1.62
N ALA A 115 -20.85 21.20 1.74
CA ALA A 115 -19.51 20.70 2.08
C ALA A 115 -18.45 21.06 1.03
N ALA A 116 -18.77 20.93 -0.27
CA ALA A 116 -17.83 21.32 -1.34
C ALA A 116 -17.51 22.84 -1.33
N ILE A 117 -18.50 23.69 -1.03
CA ILE A 117 -18.25 25.13 -0.84
C ILE A 117 -17.40 25.37 0.42
N ALA A 118 -17.73 24.69 1.53
CA ALA A 118 -17.01 24.80 2.79
C ALA A 118 -15.53 24.40 2.65
N ALA A 119 -15.24 23.34 1.90
CA ALA A 119 -13.87 22.90 1.62
C ALA A 119 -13.02 23.92 0.87
N VAL A 120 -13.65 24.85 0.14
CA VAL A 120 -12.96 25.98 -0.51
C VAL A 120 -12.91 27.21 0.40
N GLU A 121 -14.00 27.56 1.08
CA GLU A 121 -14.12 28.83 1.82
C GLU A 121 -13.58 28.81 3.24
N LEU A 122 -13.70 27.70 3.99
CA LEU A 122 -13.23 27.61 5.37
C LEU A 122 -11.69 27.74 5.50
N PRO A 123 -10.85 27.12 4.64
CA PRO A 123 -9.41 27.34 4.67
C PRO A 123 -8.99 28.81 4.46
N HIS A 124 -9.86 29.61 3.84
CA HIS A 124 -9.63 31.01 3.51
C HIS A 124 -10.44 31.99 4.40
N ASP A 125 -11.10 31.48 5.45
CA ASP A 125 -11.93 32.24 6.39
C ASP A 125 -13.06 33.07 5.71
N GLN A 126 -13.63 32.56 4.61
CA GLN A 126 -14.71 33.26 3.85
C GLN A 126 -16.14 32.86 4.26
N TRP A 127 -16.30 31.83 5.12
CA TRP A 127 -17.59 31.40 5.64
C TRP A 127 -17.57 31.05 7.15
N PRO A 128 -17.17 32.00 8.02
CA PRO A 128 -16.97 31.72 9.45
C PRO A 128 -18.24 31.29 10.19
N ASP A 129 -19.41 31.78 9.76
CA ASP A 129 -20.69 31.54 10.44
C ASP A 129 -21.31 30.17 10.12
N LEU A 130 -20.73 29.38 9.19
CA LEU A 130 -21.33 28.13 8.72
C LEU A 130 -21.58 27.14 9.86
N ILE A 131 -20.56 26.89 10.68
CA ILE A 131 -20.64 25.88 11.75
C ILE A 131 -21.70 26.27 12.79
N GLU A 132 -21.78 27.56 13.14
CA GLU A 132 -22.80 28.08 14.07
C GLU A 132 -24.22 27.96 13.51
N LEU A 133 -24.40 28.18 12.20
CA LEU A 133 -25.68 27.98 11.53
C LEU A 133 -26.11 26.51 11.55
N LEU A 134 -25.20 25.59 11.22
CA LEU A 134 -25.48 24.15 11.24
C LEU A 134 -25.82 23.68 12.65
N LEU A 135 -25.09 24.13 13.67
CA LEU A 135 -25.41 23.87 15.08
C LEU A 135 -26.81 24.37 15.45
N GLY A 136 -27.16 25.57 15.01
CA GLY A 136 -28.50 26.15 15.20
C GLY A 136 -29.61 25.31 14.56
N PHE A 137 -29.38 24.75 13.37
CA PHE A 137 -30.34 23.89 12.67
C PHE A 137 -30.57 22.56 13.39
N VAL A 138 -29.54 21.96 13.98
CA VAL A 138 -29.70 20.70 14.74
C VAL A 138 -30.43 20.94 16.06
N ASN A 139 -30.07 21.98 16.80
CA ASN A 139 -30.57 22.21 18.16
C ASN A 139 -31.97 22.82 18.22
N ASN A 140 -32.32 23.71 17.30
CA ASN A 140 -33.54 24.53 17.40
C ASN A 140 -34.68 24.05 16.48
N SER A 141 -34.39 23.18 15.51
CA SER A 141 -35.39 22.71 14.55
C SER A 141 -36.17 21.51 15.08
N THR A 142 -37.48 21.49 14.82
CA THR A 142 -38.32 20.28 14.96
C THR A 142 -38.43 19.48 13.66
N ASN A 143 -37.88 19.98 12.55
CA ASN A 143 -37.90 19.31 11.25
C ASN A 143 -36.79 18.27 11.18
N ALA A 144 -37.17 16.98 11.20
CA ALA A 144 -36.25 15.85 11.12
C ALA A 144 -35.41 15.85 9.82
N ASN A 145 -36.01 16.19 8.67
CA ASN A 145 -35.27 16.25 7.39
C ASN A 145 -34.13 17.27 7.44
N LEU A 146 -34.40 18.44 8.03
CA LEU A 146 -33.38 19.48 8.19
C LEU A 146 -32.25 18.98 9.10
N LYS A 147 -32.57 18.31 10.22
CA LYS A 147 -31.55 17.72 11.10
C LYS A 147 -30.70 16.69 10.36
N ILE A 148 -31.32 15.76 9.65
CA ILE A 148 -30.62 14.71 8.86
C ILE A 148 -29.67 15.36 7.85
N ALA A 149 -30.17 16.26 7.00
CA ALA A 149 -29.34 16.90 5.97
C ALA A 149 -28.22 17.76 6.58
N THR A 150 -28.47 18.40 7.72
CA THR A 150 -27.47 19.19 8.45
C THR A 150 -26.36 18.29 9.01
N LEU A 151 -26.71 17.18 9.65
CA LEU A 151 -25.73 16.23 10.19
C LEU A 151 -24.92 15.57 9.07
N GLN A 152 -25.55 15.22 7.94
CA GLN A 152 -24.83 14.77 6.74
C GLN A 152 -23.86 15.84 6.22
N THR A 153 -24.27 17.11 6.23
CA THR A 153 -23.39 18.23 5.84
C THR A 153 -22.18 18.31 6.76
N ILE A 154 -22.38 18.22 8.07
CA ILE A 154 -21.30 18.18 9.06
C ILE A 154 -20.36 16.99 8.77
N GLY A 155 -20.91 15.79 8.55
CA GLY A 155 -20.13 14.60 8.21
C GLY A 155 -19.26 14.78 6.96
N TYR A 156 -19.80 15.35 5.87
CA TYR A 156 -19.03 15.63 4.66
C TYR A 156 -17.99 16.74 4.84
N ILE A 157 -18.27 17.75 5.69
CA ILE A 157 -17.28 18.77 6.06
C ILE A 157 -16.12 18.12 6.81
N CYS A 158 -16.41 17.24 7.76
CA CYS A 158 -15.41 16.52 8.54
C CYS A 158 -14.54 15.61 7.67
N GLU A 159 -15.11 14.99 6.64
CA GLU A 159 -14.40 14.11 5.69
C GLU A 159 -13.55 14.89 4.67
N SER A 160 -14.03 16.04 4.20
CA SER A 160 -13.42 16.75 3.05
C SER A 160 -12.41 17.83 3.44
N ILE A 161 -12.44 18.31 4.68
CA ILE A 161 -11.60 19.41 5.15
C ILE A 161 -10.56 18.88 6.11
N LYS A 162 -9.32 19.37 5.97
CA LYS A 162 -8.23 18.94 6.82
C LYS A 162 -8.54 19.19 8.32
N PRO A 163 -8.25 18.21 9.20
CA PRO A 163 -8.43 18.29 10.66
C PRO A 163 -8.02 19.60 11.32
N GLU A 164 -6.91 20.21 10.89
CA GLU A 164 -6.33 21.39 11.54
C GLU A 164 -7.25 22.61 11.42
N ILE A 165 -7.98 22.73 10.31
CA ILE A 165 -8.91 23.84 10.06
C ILE A 165 -10.14 23.71 10.95
N LEU A 166 -10.61 22.48 11.18
CA LEU A 166 -11.82 22.18 11.95
C LEU A 166 -11.59 22.14 13.45
N SER A 167 -10.36 21.86 13.90
CA SER A 167 -9.98 21.77 15.32
C SER A 167 -10.44 22.98 16.16
N LEU A 168 -10.38 24.20 15.59
CA LEU A 168 -10.80 25.44 16.23
C LEU A 168 -12.31 25.51 16.53
N ARG A 169 -13.12 24.70 15.87
CA ARG A 169 -14.58 24.62 16.03
C ARG A 169 -15.04 23.21 16.41
N SER A 170 -14.16 22.39 16.98
CA SER A 170 -14.45 21.01 17.35
C SER A 170 -15.59 20.90 18.37
N ASN A 171 -15.67 21.83 19.33
CA ASN A 171 -16.69 21.85 20.36
C ASN A 171 -18.10 22.05 19.79
N GLU A 172 -18.27 22.98 18.83
CA GLU A 172 -19.55 23.24 18.19
C GLU A 172 -19.99 22.05 17.34
N ILE A 173 -19.06 21.47 16.57
CA ILE A 173 -19.31 20.29 15.76
C ILE A 173 -19.73 19.11 16.64
N LEU A 174 -18.96 18.82 17.70
CA LEU A 174 -19.27 17.76 18.66
C LEU A 174 -20.62 17.96 19.34
N THR A 175 -20.92 19.19 19.75
CA THR A 175 -22.21 19.50 20.38
C THR A 175 -23.37 19.17 19.45
N ALA A 176 -23.26 19.50 18.15
CA ALA A 176 -24.29 19.19 17.16
C ALA A 176 -24.46 17.68 16.95
N VAL A 177 -23.35 16.95 16.71
CA VAL A 177 -23.42 15.51 16.44
C VAL A 177 -23.87 14.71 17.66
N ILE A 178 -23.37 15.03 18.86
CA ILE A 178 -23.77 14.33 20.08
C ILE A 178 -25.24 14.62 20.44
N HIS A 179 -25.73 15.85 20.20
CA HIS A 179 -27.14 16.17 20.38
C HIS A 179 -28.05 15.36 19.45
N GLY A 180 -27.62 15.11 18.21
CA GLY A 180 -28.35 14.28 17.24
C GLY A 180 -28.30 12.78 17.57
N ALA A 181 -27.20 12.31 18.18
CA ALA A 181 -26.98 10.88 18.48
C ALA A 181 -27.61 10.41 19.81
N ARG A 182 -28.00 11.32 20.71
CA ARG A 182 -28.56 10.98 22.02
C ARG A 182 -29.77 10.06 21.96
N LYS A 183 -29.97 9.26 23.01
CA LYS A 183 -31.12 8.36 23.16
C LYS A 183 -32.49 9.05 23.12
N ASP A 184 -32.57 10.30 23.57
CA ASP A 184 -33.80 11.09 23.61
C ASP A 184 -34.25 11.62 22.24
N GLU A 185 -33.43 11.52 21.19
CA GLU A 185 -33.83 11.91 19.83
C GLU A 185 -34.84 10.89 19.27
N PRO A 186 -36.07 11.31 18.93
CA PRO A 186 -37.14 10.40 18.52
C PRO A 186 -36.92 9.73 17.16
N SER A 187 -36.11 10.32 16.27
CA SER A 187 -35.88 9.79 14.92
C SER A 187 -34.58 9.00 14.84
N SER A 188 -34.68 7.70 14.57
CA SER A 188 -33.52 6.84 14.31
C SER A 188 -32.72 7.27 13.07
N ASP A 189 -33.35 7.92 12.08
CA ASP A 189 -32.66 8.45 10.90
C ASP A 189 -31.78 9.67 11.27
N VAL A 190 -32.24 10.51 12.20
CA VAL A 190 -31.42 11.61 12.75
C VAL A 190 -30.26 11.05 13.55
N GLN A 191 -30.50 10.04 14.40
CA GLN A 191 -29.44 9.37 15.16
C GLN A 191 -28.41 8.74 14.23
N LEU A 192 -28.83 8.06 13.16
CA LEU A 192 -27.94 7.45 12.17
C LEU A 192 -27.06 8.50 11.50
N ALA A 193 -27.65 9.60 11.02
CA ALA A 193 -26.90 10.70 10.41
C ALA A 193 -25.89 11.32 11.39
N ALA A 194 -26.26 11.43 12.67
CA ALA A 194 -25.39 11.94 13.72
C ALA A 194 -24.22 11.02 14.03
N VAL A 195 -24.46 9.71 14.10
CA VAL A 195 -23.43 8.70 14.36
C VAL A 195 -22.42 8.63 13.21
N HIS A 196 -22.86 8.72 11.95
CA HIS A 196 -21.93 8.83 10.82
C HIS A 196 -21.15 10.16 10.83
N ALA A 197 -21.79 11.27 11.20
CA ALA A 197 -21.09 12.55 11.34
C ALA A 197 -20.05 12.52 12.48
N LEU A 198 -20.37 11.83 13.59
CA LEU A 198 -19.43 11.61 14.69
C LEU A 198 -18.21 10.83 14.20
N TYR A 199 -18.40 9.75 13.46
CA TYR A 199 -17.31 8.92 12.91
C TYR A 199 -16.29 9.76 12.11
N ASN A 200 -16.78 10.64 11.23
CA ASN A 200 -15.92 11.52 10.46
C ASN A 200 -15.24 12.61 11.32
N SER A 201 -15.84 13.00 12.45
CA SER A 201 -15.28 14.03 13.33
C SER A 201 -14.20 13.52 14.30
N LEU A 202 -14.08 12.21 14.48
CA LEU A 202 -13.21 11.61 15.51
C LEU A 202 -11.72 11.95 15.33
N GLU A 203 -11.26 12.30 14.12
CA GLU A 203 -9.84 12.57 13.83
C GLU A 203 -9.32 13.89 14.43
N PHE A 204 -10.18 14.91 14.60
CA PHE A 204 -9.76 16.24 15.04
C PHE A 204 -10.30 16.64 16.42
N VAL A 205 -10.89 15.71 17.15
CA VAL A 205 -11.48 15.93 18.49
C VAL A 205 -10.58 15.42 19.63
N ARG A 206 -9.28 15.27 19.36
CA ARG A 206 -8.30 14.77 20.35
C ARG A 206 -8.31 15.59 21.64
N GLU A 207 -8.36 16.92 21.55
CA GLU A 207 -8.46 17.79 22.74
C GLU A 207 -9.72 17.53 23.58
N ASN A 208 -10.83 17.16 22.94
CA ASN A 208 -12.07 16.83 23.62
C ASN A 208 -11.95 15.48 24.35
N PHE A 209 -11.27 14.50 23.75
CA PHE A 209 -10.98 13.21 24.38
C PHE A 209 -9.98 13.33 25.54
N GLU A 210 -9.09 14.32 25.55
CA GLU A 210 -8.23 14.61 26.71
C GLU A 210 -9.04 15.11 27.93
N ARG A 211 -10.19 15.76 27.69
CA ARG A 211 -11.07 16.25 28.76
C ARG A 211 -12.02 15.14 29.20
N GLU A 212 -11.76 14.59 30.40
CA GLU A 212 -12.51 13.45 30.96
C GLU A 212 -14.04 13.62 30.92
N GLY A 213 -14.56 14.82 31.24
CA GLY A 213 -16.00 15.07 31.22
C GLY A 213 -16.64 14.97 29.83
N GLU A 214 -15.95 15.50 28.81
CA GLU A 214 -16.40 15.43 27.41
C GLU A 214 -16.25 14.02 26.87
N ARG A 215 -15.11 13.37 27.13
CA ARG A 215 -14.87 11.96 26.78
C ARG A 215 -15.94 11.04 27.37
N ASN A 216 -16.25 11.17 28.66
CA ASN A 216 -17.30 10.38 29.31
C ASN A 216 -18.65 10.55 28.63
N TYR A 217 -18.99 11.78 28.22
CA TYR A 217 -20.25 12.06 27.56
C TYR A 217 -20.32 11.45 26.14
N ILE A 218 -19.24 11.58 25.36
CA ILE A 218 -19.13 10.95 24.04
C ILE A 218 -19.27 9.43 24.17
N MET A 219 -18.49 8.81 25.06
CA MET A 219 -18.52 7.36 25.29
C MET A 219 -19.89 6.89 25.76
N GLN A 220 -20.56 7.64 26.64
CA GLN A 220 -21.92 7.29 27.06
C GLN A 220 -22.89 7.27 25.86
N VAL A 221 -22.87 8.31 25.02
CA VAL A 221 -23.81 8.40 23.89
C VAL A 221 -23.53 7.32 22.84
N VAL A 222 -22.27 7.03 22.53
CA VAL A 222 -21.91 5.94 21.61
C VAL A 222 -22.31 4.58 22.18
N CYS A 223 -22.02 4.29 23.45
CA CYS A 223 -22.42 3.05 24.11
C CYS A 223 -23.95 2.88 24.24
N GLU A 224 -24.71 3.97 24.39
CA GLU A 224 -26.17 3.91 24.36
C GLU A 224 -26.69 3.64 22.94
N ALA A 225 -26.02 4.17 21.90
CA ALA A 225 -26.39 3.98 20.51
C ALA A 225 -26.16 2.55 20.00
N THR A 226 -25.18 1.81 20.56
CA THR A 226 -25.01 0.36 20.25
C THR A 226 -26.18 -0.49 20.73
N GLN A 227 -27.02 0.02 21.63
CA GLN A 227 -28.23 -0.64 22.13
C GLN A 227 -29.52 -0.09 21.49
N ASN A 228 -29.41 0.72 20.43
CA ASN A 228 -30.56 1.29 19.75
C ASN A 228 -31.43 0.20 19.09
N PRO A 229 -32.77 0.31 19.06
CA PRO A 229 -33.62 -0.65 18.35
C PRO A 229 -33.36 -0.74 16.83
N SER A 230 -32.81 0.32 16.23
CA SER A 230 -32.44 0.34 14.82
C SER A 230 -31.06 -0.26 14.60
N VAL A 231 -30.99 -1.36 13.86
CA VAL A 231 -29.73 -2.02 13.51
C VAL A 231 -28.76 -1.07 12.80
N ALA A 232 -29.24 -0.20 11.90
CA ALA A 232 -28.36 0.74 11.20
C ALA A 232 -27.63 1.69 12.18
N VAL A 233 -28.30 2.11 13.25
CA VAL A 233 -27.68 2.95 14.30
C VAL A 233 -26.69 2.14 15.12
N GLN A 234 -26.99 0.87 15.41
CA GLN A 234 -26.05 -0.02 16.10
C GLN A 234 -24.77 -0.21 15.30
N VAL A 235 -24.87 -0.50 13.99
CA VAL A 235 -23.71 -0.67 13.10
C VAL A 235 -22.83 0.57 13.12
N GLY A 236 -23.41 1.75 12.87
CA GLY A 236 -22.65 3.01 12.92
C GLY A 236 -22.05 3.29 14.31
N ALA A 237 -22.71 2.88 15.40
CA ALA A 237 -22.20 3.08 16.74
C ALA A 237 -21.01 2.15 17.03
N PHE A 238 -21.04 0.90 16.56
CA PHE A 238 -19.88 0.00 16.63
C PHE A 238 -18.73 0.50 15.74
N GLU A 239 -18.99 1.03 14.54
CA GLU A 239 -17.95 1.69 13.71
C GLU A 239 -17.28 2.85 14.45
N ASN A 240 -18.05 3.63 15.22
CA ASN A 240 -17.48 4.66 16.09
C ASN A 240 -16.63 4.05 17.21
N LEU A 241 -17.05 2.95 17.84
CA LEU A 241 -16.24 2.28 18.86
C LEU A 241 -14.91 1.75 18.29
N VAL A 242 -14.93 1.18 17.09
CA VAL A 242 -13.74 0.74 16.35
C VAL A 242 -12.78 1.93 16.16
N LYS A 243 -13.26 3.03 15.57
CA LYS A 243 -12.44 4.21 15.31
C LYS A 243 -11.96 4.90 16.59
N ILE A 244 -12.77 4.90 17.65
CA ILE A 244 -12.37 5.42 18.96
C ILE A 244 -11.24 4.57 19.56
N MET A 245 -11.31 3.24 19.42
CA MET A 245 -10.26 2.35 19.90
C MET A 245 -8.94 2.63 19.18
N ALA A 246 -8.95 2.71 17.85
CA ALA A 246 -7.77 3.02 17.05
C ALA A 246 -7.14 4.38 17.41
N LEU A 247 -7.96 5.43 17.59
CA LEU A 247 -7.44 6.78 17.81
C LEU A 247 -7.06 7.08 19.27
N TYR A 248 -7.69 6.41 20.23
CA TYR A 248 -7.69 6.79 21.65
C TYR A 248 -7.49 5.60 22.61
N TYR A 249 -6.79 4.55 22.17
CA TYR A 249 -6.52 3.33 22.93
C TYR A 249 -6.09 3.59 24.39
N ASP A 250 -5.17 4.54 24.59
CA ASP A 250 -4.60 4.90 25.91
C ASP A 250 -5.65 5.39 26.92
N LYS A 251 -6.79 5.89 26.45
CA LYS A 251 -7.90 6.35 27.29
C LYS A 251 -8.97 5.29 27.55
N MET A 252 -8.89 4.12 26.91
CA MET A 252 -10.01 3.17 26.88
C MET A 252 -10.14 2.26 28.11
N ALA A 253 -9.13 2.17 28.96
CA ALA A 253 -9.09 1.22 30.09
C ALA A 253 -10.35 1.26 30.98
N PHE A 254 -10.78 2.45 31.38
CA PHE A 254 -11.98 2.62 32.21
C PHE A 254 -13.25 2.13 31.48
N TYR A 255 -13.43 2.50 30.22
CA TYR A 255 -14.63 2.14 29.45
C TYR A 255 -14.63 0.65 29.08
N MET A 256 -13.46 0.05 28.87
CA MET A 256 -13.30 -1.37 28.59
C MET A 256 -13.90 -2.22 29.71
N GLU A 257 -13.53 -1.94 30.96
CA GLU A 257 -14.04 -2.66 32.14
C GLU A 257 -15.53 -2.39 32.39
N GLN A 258 -15.98 -1.14 32.18
CA GLN A 258 -17.34 -0.74 32.55
C GLN A 258 -18.40 -1.12 31.52
N ALA A 259 -18.08 -1.10 30.23
CA ALA A 259 -19.08 -1.23 29.17
C ALA A 259 -18.59 -1.94 27.91
N LEU A 260 -17.45 -1.53 27.34
CA LEU A 260 -17.07 -1.94 25.97
C LEU A 260 -16.93 -3.45 25.85
N PHE A 261 -16.26 -4.10 26.82
CA PHE A 261 -16.10 -5.55 26.82
C PHE A 261 -17.44 -6.30 26.72
N GLY A 262 -18.42 -5.92 27.56
CA GLY A 262 -19.73 -6.56 27.54
C GLY A 262 -20.50 -6.27 26.25
N LEU A 263 -20.46 -5.03 25.78
CA LEU A 263 -21.16 -4.60 24.55
C LEU A 263 -20.61 -5.31 23.31
N THR A 264 -19.29 -5.41 23.16
CA THR A 264 -18.66 -6.00 21.97
C THR A 264 -18.79 -7.51 21.98
N VAL A 265 -18.63 -8.19 23.11
CA VAL A 265 -18.90 -9.65 23.20
C VAL A 265 -20.37 -9.98 22.91
N MET A 266 -21.31 -9.14 23.34
CA MET A 266 -22.72 -9.31 22.95
C MET A 266 -22.94 -8.99 21.46
N GLY A 267 -22.28 -7.96 20.94
CA GLY A 267 -22.31 -7.58 19.53
C GLY A 267 -21.84 -8.71 18.61
N MET A 268 -20.76 -9.40 18.97
CA MET A 268 -20.25 -10.57 18.22
C MET A 268 -21.26 -11.72 18.15
N LYS A 269 -22.18 -11.82 19.12
CA LYS A 269 -23.25 -12.83 19.18
C LYS A 269 -24.58 -12.32 18.61
N HIS A 270 -24.58 -11.16 17.96
CA HIS A 270 -25.80 -10.54 17.47
C HIS A 270 -26.35 -11.31 16.27
N ASN A 271 -27.68 -11.35 16.14
CA ASN A 271 -28.35 -12.09 15.06
C ASN A 271 -28.25 -11.42 13.68
N ASP A 272 -28.07 -10.10 13.65
CA ASP A 272 -27.77 -9.35 12.42
C ASP A 272 -26.26 -9.30 12.23
N GLU A 273 -25.80 -9.95 11.16
CA GLU A 273 -24.39 -10.13 10.84
C GLU A 273 -23.62 -8.82 10.73
N ARG A 274 -24.25 -7.73 10.27
CA ARG A 274 -23.58 -6.43 10.14
C ARG A 274 -23.12 -5.87 11.48
N VAL A 275 -23.84 -6.18 12.56
CA VAL A 275 -23.45 -5.80 13.92
C VAL A 275 -22.36 -6.71 14.44
N ALA A 276 -22.46 -8.01 14.17
CA ALA A 276 -21.45 -8.99 14.54
C ALA A 276 -20.10 -8.68 13.88
N LEU A 277 -20.10 -8.33 12.59
CA LEU A 277 -18.93 -7.91 11.83
C LEU A 277 -18.22 -6.73 12.52
N GLN A 278 -18.94 -5.65 12.85
CA GLN A 278 -18.30 -4.50 13.50
C GLN A 278 -17.84 -4.78 14.94
N ALA A 279 -18.49 -5.71 15.64
CA ALA A 279 -18.06 -6.11 16.96
C ALA A 279 -16.83 -7.04 16.94
N VAL A 280 -16.67 -7.88 15.91
CA VAL A 280 -15.44 -8.64 15.65
C VAL A 280 -14.34 -7.67 15.23
N GLU A 281 -14.63 -6.72 14.35
CA GLU A 281 -13.70 -5.68 13.90
C GLU A 281 -13.12 -4.90 15.07
N PHE A 282 -13.94 -4.56 16.07
CA PHE A 282 -13.44 -3.91 17.29
C PHE A 282 -12.32 -4.69 17.95
N TRP A 283 -12.43 -6.03 18.02
CA TRP A 283 -11.38 -6.87 18.60
C TRP A 283 -10.19 -7.05 17.67
N THR A 284 -10.40 -7.05 16.35
CA THR A 284 -9.31 -6.96 15.37
C THR A 284 -8.48 -5.70 15.61
N THR A 285 -9.13 -4.53 15.70
CA THR A 285 -8.47 -3.25 15.98
C THR A 285 -7.76 -3.24 17.33
N VAL A 286 -8.35 -3.79 18.39
CA VAL A 286 -7.65 -3.93 19.69
C VAL A 286 -6.36 -4.73 19.53
N CYS A 287 -6.37 -5.79 18.71
CA CYS A 287 -5.18 -6.60 18.49
C CYS A 287 -4.14 -5.88 17.64
N GLU A 288 -4.53 -5.19 16.57
CA GLU A 288 -3.64 -4.38 15.73
C GLU A 288 -2.91 -3.33 16.58
N GLU A 289 -3.64 -2.54 17.38
CA GLU A 289 -3.05 -1.56 18.29
C GLU A 289 -2.09 -2.24 19.29
N GLU A 290 -2.46 -3.38 19.86
CA GLU A 290 -1.59 -4.08 20.82
C GLU A 290 -0.36 -4.74 20.19
N ILE A 291 -0.40 -5.10 18.91
CA ILE A 291 0.74 -5.60 18.13
C ILE A 291 1.72 -4.45 17.88
N GLU A 292 1.24 -3.30 17.40
CA GLU A 292 2.07 -2.11 17.19
C GLU A 292 2.72 -1.64 18.50
N LEU A 293 1.95 -1.56 19.59
CA LEU A 293 2.48 -1.23 20.91
C LEU A 293 3.50 -2.27 21.43
N ALA A 294 3.36 -3.54 21.06
CA ALA A 294 4.34 -4.57 21.40
C ALA A 294 5.63 -4.42 20.59
N HIS A 295 5.54 -3.99 19.33
CA HIS A 295 6.70 -3.64 18.51
C HIS A 295 7.42 -2.40 19.08
N GLU A 296 6.69 -1.32 19.36
CA GLU A 296 7.24 -0.10 19.99
C GLU A 296 7.92 -0.43 21.33
N ALA A 297 7.28 -1.24 22.18
CA ALA A 297 7.85 -1.64 23.46
C ALA A 297 9.12 -2.50 23.30
N ARG A 298 9.19 -3.35 22.27
CA ARG A 298 10.39 -4.15 21.98
C ARG A 298 11.53 -3.25 21.50
N GLU A 299 11.24 -2.31 20.63
CA GLU A 299 12.22 -1.32 20.16
C GLU A 299 12.73 -0.46 21.32
N ALA A 300 11.83 0.12 22.12
CA ALA A 300 12.20 0.91 23.31
C ALA A 300 13.06 0.09 24.29
N ALA A 301 12.72 -1.18 24.53
CA ALA A 301 13.49 -2.07 25.39
C ALA A 301 14.89 -2.37 24.85
N ASP A 302 15.05 -2.57 23.54
CA ASP A 302 16.36 -2.74 22.89
C ASP A 302 17.25 -1.50 23.05
N TYR A 303 16.65 -0.33 23.25
CA TYR A 303 17.32 0.93 23.53
C TYR A 303 17.45 1.26 25.04
N GLY A 304 16.85 0.45 25.93
CA GLY A 304 16.87 0.68 27.37
C GLY A 304 15.98 1.83 27.84
N GLU A 305 14.94 2.15 27.07
CA GLU A 305 13.99 3.24 27.29
C GLU A 305 12.58 2.68 27.57
N PRO A 306 11.72 3.42 28.28
CA PRO A 306 10.32 3.06 28.37
C PRO A 306 9.59 3.40 27.06
N PRO A 307 8.58 2.61 26.63
CA PRO A 307 7.72 2.97 25.51
C PRO A 307 6.91 4.25 25.84
N GLU A 308 6.47 4.97 24.82
CA GLU A 308 5.64 6.16 25.00
C GLU A 308 4.25 5.78 25.49
N VAL A 309 3.69 4.70 24.92
CA VAL A 309 2.39 4.15 25.30
C VAL A 309 2.54 2.69 25.72
N GLU A 310 2.11 2.39 26.95
CA GLU A 310 2.06 1.00 27.43
C GLU A 310 0.74 0.33 27.06
N SER A 311 0.82 -0.80 26.35
CA SER A 311 -0.30 -1.71 26.12
C SER A 311 -1.02 -2.08 27.43
N LYS A 312 -2.34 -2.12 27.37
CA LYS A 312 -3.22 -2.54 28.48
C LYS A 312 -3.58 -4.03 28.40
N PHE A 313 -3.14 -4.72 27.35
CA PHE A 313 -3.36 -6.16 27.16
C PHE A 313 -4.84 -6.56 27.21
N PHE A 314 -5.72 -5.72 26.68
CA PHE A 314 -7.15 -5.99 26.58
C PHE A 314 -7.43 -7.30 25.85
N ALA A 315 -6.74 -7.57 24.73
CA ALA A 315 -6.92 -8.81 23.97
C ALA A 315 -6.63 -10.04 24.85
N LYS A 316 -5.52 -10.01 25.58
CA LYS A 316 -5.09 -11.09 26.49
C LYS A 316 -6.07 -11.31 27.64
N ILE A 317 -6.62 -10.24 28.22
CA ILE A 317 -7.61 -10.32 29.30
C ILE A 317 -8.93 -10.90 28.78
N ALA A 318 -9.31 -10.57 27.54
CA ALA A 318 -10.57 -10.94 26.92
C ALA A 318 -10.62 -12.37 26.37
N LEU A 319 -9.48 -13.05 26.24
CA LEU A 319 -9.36 -14.40 25.66
C LEU A 319 -10.46 -15.39 26.10
N PRO A 320 -10.79 -15.54 27.41
CA PRO A 320 -11.73 -16.58 27.84
C PRO A 320 -13.15 -16.40 27.30
N GLU A 321 -13.55 -15.17 26.98
CA GLU A 321 -14.91 -14.85 26.50
C GLU A 321 -14.94 -14.63 25.00
N VAL A 322 -13.87 -14.09 24.39
CA VAL A 322 -13.82 -13.77 22.96
C VAL A 322 -13.50 -15.01 22.12
N ILE A 323 -12.53 -15.83 22.53
CA ILE A 323 -12.11 -17.01 21.75
C ILE A 323 -13.25 -18.00 21.52
N PRO A 324 -14.07 -18.39 22.51
CA PRO A 324 -15.19 -19.30 22.25
C PRO A 324 -16.19 -18.75 21.22
N VAL A 325 -16.33 -17.42 21.13
CA VAL A 325 -17.22 -16.78 20.16
C VAL A 325 -16.60 -16.83 18.77
N LEU A 326 -15.34 -16.44 18.62
CA LEU A 326 -14.63 -16.54 17.34
C LEU A 326 -14.64 -17.96 16.79
N LEU A 327 -14.35 -18.96 17.62
CA LEU A 327 -14.36 -20.37 17.23
C LEU A 327 -15.76 -20.85 16.81
N SER A 328 -16.82 -20.30 17.41
CA SER A 328 -18.19 -20.58 16.97
C SER A 328 -18.54 -19.87 15.67
N LEU A 329 -18.09 -18.63 15.48
CA LEU A 329 -18.33 -17.86 14.25
C LEU A 329 -17.61 -18.49 13.05
N LEU A 330 -16.43 -19.08 13.29
CA LEU A 330 -15.70 -19.83 12.27
C LEU A 330 -16.52 -20.98 11.65
N THR A 331 -17.50 -21.56 12.37
CA THR A 331 -18.34 -22.64 11.82
C THR A 331 -19.55 -22.16 11.02
N HIS A 332 -19.61 -20.88 10.66
CA HIS A 332 -20.68 -20.27 9.85
C HIS A 332 -20.20 -20.01 8.42
N GLN A 333 -19.38 -20.90 7.86
CA GLN A 333 -18.94 -20.81 6.47
C GLN A 333 -20.15 -21.01 5.53
N GLU A 334 -20.18 -20.26 4.42
CA GLU A 334 -21.21 -20.39 3.39
C GLU A 334 -20.64 -21.12 2.17
N GLU A 335 -21.31 -22.21 1.73
CA GLU A 335 -20.84 -23.06 0.62
C GLU A 335 -20.81 -22.31 -0.73
N ASP A 336 -21.75 -21.40 -0.93
CA ASP A 336 -21.98 -20.69 -2.21
C ASP A 336 -21.51 -19.21 -2.16
N ALA A 337 -20.79 -18.79 -1.11
CA ALA A 337 -20.30 -17.41 -1.02
C ALA A 337 -19.31 -17.12 -2.14
N ASP A 338 -19.48 -15.95 -2.78
CA ASP A 338 -18.57 -15.47 -3.80
C ASP A 338 -17.18 -15.19 -3.19
N GLU A 339 -16.11 -15.36 -3.98
CA GLU A 339 -14.74 -15.20 -3.48
C GLU A 339 -14.45 -13.78 -2.95
N ASP A 340 -15.16 -12.78 -3.47
CA ASP A 340 -15.04 -11.36 -3.13
C ASP A 340 -15.93 -10.94 -1.93
N GLU A 341 -16.71 -11.85 -1.36
CA GLU A 341 -17.65 -11.54 -0.27
C GLU A 341 -16.98 -11.63 1.11
N TRP A 342 -16.99 -10.52 1.85
CA TRP A 342 -16.51 -10.48 3.23
C TRP A 342 -17.62 -10.85 4.22
N ASN A 343 -17.53 -12.05 4.80
CA ASN A 343 -18.53 -12.59 5.73
C ASN A 343 -17.97 -12.79 7.15
N ILE A 344 -18.86 -13.15 8.08
CA ILE A 344 -18.52 -13.30 9.50
C ILE A 344 -17.49 -14.39 9.79
N SER A 345 -17.44 -15.48 9.01
CA SER A 345 -16.46 -16.56 9.21
C SER A 345 -15.05 -16.10 8.84
N MET A 346 -14.91 -15.34 7.74
CA MET A 346 -13.64 -14.73 7.33
C MET A 346 -13.17 -13.66 8.31
N SER A 347 -14.09 -12.81 8.78
CA SER A 347 -13.81 -11.81 9.82
C SER A 347 -13.35 -12.47 11.12
N ALA A 348 -13.99 -13.57 11.54
CA ALA A 348 -13.60 -14.31 12.74
C ALA A 348 -12.22 -14.97 12.61
N GLY A 349 -11.89 -15.54 11.44
CA GLY A 349 -10.57 -16.11 11.17
C GLY A 349 -9.46 -15.06 11.18
N THR A 350 -9.72 -13.91 10.57
CA THR A 350 -8.81 -12.76 10.57
C THR A 350 -8.58 -12.24 11.99
N CYS A 351 -9.65 -12.01 12.75
CA CYS A 351 -9.58 -11.60 14.15
C CYS A 351 -8.82 -12.62 15.02
N LEU A 352 -9.01 -13.93 14.77
CA LEU A 352 -8.27 -14.98 15.47
C LEU A 352 -6.76 -14.93 15.17
N GLY A 353 -6.37 -14.66 13.92
CA GLY A 353 -4.97 -14.47 13.54
C GLY A 353 -4.33 -13.27 14.25
N PHE A 354 -5.00 -12.13 14.28
CA PHE A 354 -4.53 -10.96 15.03
C PHE A 354 -4.50 -11.20 16.54
N MET A 355 -5.49 -11.92 17.09
CA MET A 355 -5.46 -12.36 18.49
C MET A 355 -4.21 -13.19 18.78
N ALA A 356 -3.86 -14.14 17.91
CA ALA A 356 -2.66 -14.97 18.09
C ALA A 356 -1.38 -14.13 18.13
N GLN A 357 -1.24 -13.13 17.25
CA GLN A 357 -0.11 -12.19 17.24
C GLN A 357 -0.07 -11.30 18.49
N ALA A 358 -1.22 -10.70 18.87
CA ALA A 358 -1.30 -9.80 20.02
C ALA A 358 -1.05 -10.50 21.36
N VAL A 359 -1.60 -11.72 21.56
CA VAL A 359 -1.48 -12.42 22.84
C VAL A 359 -0.30 -13.37 22.92
N ALA A 360 0.18 -13.90 21.79
CA ALA A 360 1.19 -14.96 21.67
C ALA A 360 0.79 -16.29 22.35
N ASP A 361 1.70 -16.94 23.07
CA ASP A 361 1.53 -18.28 23.67
C ASP A 361 0.19 -18.58 24.39
N PRO A 362 -0.42 -17.64 25.14
CA PRO A 362 -1.72 -17.84 25.79
C PRO A 362 -2.87 -18.24 24.85
N ILE A 363 -2.79 -17.94 23.54
CA ILE A 363 -3.80 -18.35 22.56
C ILE A 363 -3.87 -19.89 22.44
N VAL A 364 -2.72 -20.56 22.55
CA VAL A 364 -2.56 -21.99 22.27
C VAL A 364 -3.46 -22.85 23.16
N PRO A 365 -3.39 -22.78 24.51
CA PRO A 365 -4.27 -23.58 25.36
C PRO A 365 -5.75 -23.22 25.23
N ALA A 366 -6.10 -22.03 24.72
CA ALA A 366 -7.49 -21.62 24.54
C ALA A 366 -8.16 -22.30 23.33
N VAL A 367 -7.39 -22.59 22.27
CA VAL A 367 -7.94 -23.12 21.01
C VAL A 367 -7.73 -24.63 20.81
N ILE A 368 -6.71 -25.22 21.43
CA ILE A 368 -6.40 -26.65 21.29
C ILE A 368 -7.61 -27.57 21.58
N PRO A 369 -8.41 -27.36 22.63
CA PRO A 369 -9.59 -28.20 22.89
C PRO A 369 -10.59 -28.20 21.73
N PHE A 370 -10.75 -27.08 21.04
CA PHE A 370 -11.64 -26.97 19.88
C PHE A 370 -11.07 -27.72 18.68
N ILE A 371 -9.77 -27.59 18.42
CA ILE A 371 -9.10 -28.29 17.31
C ILE A 371 -9.21 -29.81 17.51
N GLU A 372 -8.86 -30.32 18.69
CA GLU A 372 -8.90 -31.76 18.99
C GLU A 372 -10.31 -32.35 18.89
N ALA A 373 -11.34 -31.59 19.27
CA ALA A 373 -12.73 -32.02 19.20
C ALA A 373 -13.26 -32.08 17.76
N ASN A 374 -12.81 -31.18 16.87
CA ASN A 374 -13.46 -30.93 15.59
C ASN A 374 -12.66 -31.39 14.36
N ILE A 375 -11.34 -31.59 14.46
CA ILE A 375 -10.47 -31.93 13.31
C ILE A 375 -10.85 -33.24 12.58
N LYS A 376 -11.64 -34.12 13.23
CA LYS A 376 -12.18 -35.37 12.67
C LYS A 376 -13.72 -35.41 12.69
N ALA A 377 -14.38 -34.27 12.82
CA ALA A 377 -15.83 -34.18 12.84
C ALA A 377 -16.43 -34.68 11.51
N GLN A 378 -17.68 -35.18 11.56
CA GLN A 378 -18.39 -35.54 10.33
C GLN A 378 -18.83 -34.31 9.53
N ASP A 379 -19.18 -33.24 10.24
CA ASP A 379 -19.51 -31.96 9.64
C ASP A 379 -18.25 -31.28 9.10
N TRP A 380 -18.30 -30.85 7.85
CA TRP A 380 -17.16 -30.22 7.19
C TRP A 380 -16.92 -28.81 7.73
N HIS A 381 -17.96 -28.08 8.16
CA HIS A 381 -17.82 -26.75 8.79
C HIS A 381 -16.94 -26.81 10.04
N GLN A 382 -17.11 -27.87 10.84
CA GLN A 382 -16.29 -28.10 12.03
C GLN A 382 -14.87 -28.52 11.70
N ARG A 383 -14.68 -29.40 10.69
CA ARG A 383 -13.34 -29.80 10.25
C ARG A 383 -12.56 -28.63 9.69
N GLU A 384 -13.17 -27.87 8.78
CA GLU A 384 -12.57 -26.67 8.18
C GLU A 384 -12.22 -25.67 9.28
N ALA A 385 -13.17 -25.33 10.17
CA ALA A 385 -12.93 -24.38 11.26
C ALA A 385 -11.77 -24.81 12.17
N ALA A 386 -11.61 -26.12 12.42
CA ALA A 386 -10.48 -26.65 13.19
C ALA A 386 -9.14 -26.44 12.48
N VAL A 387 -9.08 -26.66 11.16
CA VAL A 387 -7.88 -26.42 10.35
C VAL A 387 -7.59 -24.91 10.28
N MET A 388 -8.61 -24.08 10.02
CA MET A 388 -8.50 -22.62 10.00
C MET A 388 -7.98 -22.08 11.32
N THR A 389 -8.52 -22.58 12.44
CA THR A 389 -8.05 -22.24 13.79
C THR A 389 -6.58 -22.60 13.97
N PHE A 390 -6.17 -23.80 13.54
CA PHE A 390 -4.79 -24.24 13.66
C PHE A 390 -3.85 -23.39 12.81
N GLY A 391 -4.20 -23.09 11.55
CA GLY A 391 -3.40 -22.24 10.67
C GLY A 391 -3.31 -20.79 11.13
N SER A 392 -4.39 -20.25 11.71
CA SER A 392 -4.46 -18.85 12.18
C SER A 392 -3.54 -18.57 13.36
N ILE A 393 -3.29 -19.56 14.22
CA ILE A 393 -2.41 -19.40 15.40
C ILE A 393 -0.93 -19.69 15.14
N LEU A 394 -0.54 -20.01 13.90
CA LEU A 394 0.86 -20.33 13.58
C LEU A 394 1.78 -19.10 13.60
N ASP A 395 1.18 -17.91 13.63
CA ASP A 395 1.87 -16.63 13.70
C ASP A 395 1.50 -15.93 15.01
N GLY A 396 2.50 -15.42 15.73
CA GLY A 396 2.36 -14.84 17.06
C GLY A 396 3.03 -15.63 18.18
N PRO A 397 2.58 -16.86 18.52
CA PRO A 397 3.20 -17.66 19.56
C PRO A 397 4.67 -18.00 19.27
N ASP A 398 5.43 -18.29 20.32
CA ASP A 398 6.84 -18.64 20.17
C ASP A 398 6.96 -19.94 19.34
N PRO A 399 7.82 -19.98 18.30
CA PRO A 399 8.01 -21.16 17.47
C PRO A 399 8.32 -22.44 18.25
N THR A 400 9.01 -22.34 19.40
CA THR A 400 9.34 -23.50 20.24
C THR A 400 8.11 -24.12 20.91
N VAL A 401 7.06 -23.33 21.16
CA VAL A 401 5.76 -23.77 21.68
C VAL A 401 4.94 -24.44 20.58
N LEU A 402 4.99 -23.90 19.35
CA LEU A 402 4.24 -24.42 18.20
C LEU A 402 4.85 -25.69 17.61
N MET A 403 6.19 -25.82 17.62
CA MET A 403 6.92 -26.92 17.00
C MET A 403 6.38 -28.33 17.38
N PRO A 404 6.17 -28.68 18.66
CA PRO A 404 5.62 -29.99 19.03
C PRO A 404 4.22 -30.24 18.47
N LEU A 405 3.37 -29.20 18.45
CA LEU A 405 1.99 -29.28 17.96
C LEU A 405 1.97 -29.52 16.45
N VAL A 406 2.78 -28.77 15.70
CA VAL A 406 2.93 -28.94 14.26
C VAL A 406 3.50 -30.31 13.92
N ASN A 407 4.52 -30.78 14.63
CA ASN A 407 5.07 -32.13 14.42
C ASN A 407 4.00 -33.24 14.59
N GLN A 408 3.04 -33.06 15.50
CA GLN A 408 1.94 -34.00 15.71
C GLN A 408 0.84 -33.86 14.65
N ALA A 409 0.51 -32.62 14.24
CA ALA A 409 -0.57 -32.33 13.30
C ALA A 409 -0.19 -32.57 11.84
N LEU A 410 1.08 -32.41 11.47
CA LEU A 410 1.54 -32.41 10.07
C LEU A 410 1.15 -33.67 9.29
N PRO A 411 1.31 -34.91 9.80
CA PRO A 411 0.86 -36.10 9.09
C PRO A 411 -0.67 -36.13 8.85
N LEU A 412 -1.46 -35.59 9.79
CA LEU A 412 -2.91 -35.49 9.64
C LEU A 412 -3.28 -34.46 8.58
N LEU A 413 -2.68 -33.27 8.62
CA LEU A 413 -2.91 -32.20 7.64
C LEU A 413 -2.54 -32.63 6.22
N ILE A 414 -1.40 -33.31 6.03
CA ILE A 414 -1.03 -33.90 4.73
C ILE A 414 -2.10 -34.89 4.26
N GLY A 415 -2.69 -35.68 5.17
CA GLY A 415 -3.81 -36.57 4.85
C GLY A 415 -5.08 -35.82 4.46
N MET A 416 -5.37 -34.68 5.10
CA MET A 416 -6.55 -33.85 4.86
C MET A 416 -6.56 -33.15 3.49
N MET A 417 -5.43 -33.09 2.78
CA MET A 417 -5.41 -32.74 1.35
C MET A 417 -6.26 -33.67 0.47
N ASN A 418 -6.64 -34.85 1.00
CA ASN A 418 -7.55 -35.78 0.36
C ASN A 418 -8.96 -35.81 1.00
N ASP A 419 -9.36 -34.78 1.75
CA ASP A 419 -10.73 -34.68 2.31
C ASP A 419 -11.79 -34.71 1.19
N SER A 420 -13.00 -35.12 1.51
CA SER A 420 -14.11 -35.13 0.55
C SER A 420 -14.64 -33.73 0.22
N ASN A 421 -14.46 -32.75 1.11
CA ASN A 421 -14.98 -31.40 0.96
C ASN A 421 -13.89 -30.43 0.47
N LEU A 422 -14.23 -29.59 -0.51
CA LEU A 422 -13.29 -28.66 -1.14
C LEU A 422 -12.79 -27.56 -0.20
N HIS A 423 -13.65 -27.00 0.65
CA HIS A 423 -13.26 -25.95 1.62
C HIS A 423 -12.23 -26.50 2.62
N VAL A 424 -12.42 -27.74 3.09
CA VAL A 424 -11.44 -28.38 3.99
C VAL A 424 -10.09 -28.54 3.30
N LYS A 425 -10.06 -28.96 2.04
CA LYS A 425 -8.80 -29.07 1.27
C LYS A 425 -8.14 -27.71 1.06
N ASP A 426 -8.93 -26.70 0.73
CA ASP A 426 -8.46 -25.34 0.48
C ASP A 426 -7.76 -24.75 1.71
N THR A 427 -8.45 -24.76 2.86
CA THR A 427 -7.89 -24.31 4.14
C THR A 427 -6.70 -25.18 4.60
N THR A 428 -6.70 -26.48 4.28
CA THR A 428 -5.55 -27.35 4.54
C THR A 428 -4.34 -26.96 3.71
N ALA A 429 -4.51 -26.67 2.41
CA ALA A 429 -3.43 -26.21 1.54
C ALA A 429 -2.83 -24.89 2.04
N TRP A 430 -3.70 -23.93 2.40
CA TRP A 430 -3.28 -22.67 3.03
C TRP A 430 -2.52 -22.91 4.35
N THR A 431 -3.03 -23.79 5.22
CA THR A 431 -2.39 -24.10 6.51
C THR A 431 -1.02 -24.75 6.31
N LEU A 432 -0.87 -25.66 5.34
CA LEU A 432 0.42 -26.25 4.99
C LEU A 432 1.39 -25.20 4.44
N GLY A 433 0.90 -24.24 3.64
CA GLY A 433 1.72 -23.12 3.18
C GLY A 433 2.19 -22.21 4.31
N ARG A 434 1.35 -21.96 5.34
CA ARG A 434 1.77 -21.23 6.55
C ARG A 434 2.81 -21.97 7.36
N ILE A 435 2.70 -23.30 7.45
CA ILE A 435 3.74 -24.13 8.10
C ILE A 435 5.06 -24.03 7.32
N CYS A 436 5.00 -24.06 5.99
CA CYS A 436 6.20 -23.92 5.15
C CYS A 436 6.85 -22.54 5.34
N ASP A 437 6.06 -21.48 5.47
CA ASP A 437 6.53 -20.12 5.65
C ASP A 437 7.14 -19.87 7.04
N LEU A 438 6.38 -20.16 8.10
CA LEU A 438 6.71 -19.71 9.46
C LEU A 438 7.50 -20.75 10.28
N LEU A 439 7.34 -22.03 9.96
CA LEU A 439 7.80 -23.14 10.80
C LEU A 439 8.56 -24.20 10.00
N ILE A 440 9.31 -23.78 8.98
CA ILE A 440 10.04 -24.67 8.06
C ILE A 440 10.94 -25.69 8.79
N ASN A 441 11.52 -25.30 9.93
CA ASN A 441 12.35 -26.16 10.79
C ASN A 441 11.62 -27.39 11.34
N THR A 442 10.28 -27.40 11.33
CA THR A 442 9.47 -28.58 11.71
C THR A 442 9.42 -29.62 10.59
N ILE A 443 9.63 -29.21 9.33
CA ILE A 443 9.55 -30.07 8.15
C ILE A 443 10.87 -30.82 7.99
N LYS A 444 10.95 -31.98 8.66
CA LYS A 444 12.10 -32.89 8.54
C LYS A 444 12.21 -33.45 7.12
N PRO A 445 13.32 -33.22 6.40
CA PRO A 445 13.50 -33.67 5.02
C PRO A 445 13.26 -35.18 4.84
N ASP A 446 13.80 -36.00 5.76
CA ASP A 446 13.73 -37.46 5.67
C ASP A 446 12.34 -38.05 5.99
N VAL A 447 11.44 -37.29 6.60
CA VAL A 447 10.16 -37.82 7.13
C VAL A 447 8.96 -37.16 6.46
N HIS A 448 8.98 -35.83 6.35
CA HIS A 448 7.80 -35.03 6.02
C HIS A 448 7.83 -34.49 4.60
N LEU A 449 9.01 -34.23 4.03
CA LEU A 449 9.14 -33.55 2.75
C LEU A 449 8.51 -34.34 1.59
N HIS A 450 8.80 -35.65 1.49
CA HIS A 450 8.22 -36.46 0.41
C HIS A 450 6.69 -36.54 0.45
N PRO A 451 6.04 -36.88 1.58
CA PRO A 451 4.57 -36.84 1.67
C PRO A 451 3.98 -35.46 1.39
N LEU A 452 4.61 -34.39 1.90
CA LEU A 452 4.14 -33.02 1.72
C LEU A 452 4.17 -32.62 0.24
N VAL A 453 5.33 -32.74 -0.41
CA VAL A 453 5.48 -32.43 -1.84
C VAL A 453 4.51 -33.24 -2.68
N SER A 454 4.36 -34.53 -2.37
CA SER A 454 3.43 -35.40 -3.11
C SER A 454 1.98 -34.93 -2.98
N ALA A 455 1.56 -34.50 -1.79
CA ALA A 455 0.22 -33.97 -1.55
C ALA A 455 0.00 -32.63 -2.28
N LEU A 456 0.96 -31.70 -2.21
CA LEU A 456 0.88 -30.40 -2.88
C LEU A 456 0.84 -30.56 -4.41
N VAL A 457 1.72 -31.40 -4.99
CA VAL A 457 1.74 -31.68 -6.43
C VAL A 457 0.46 -32.37 -6.90
N THR A 458 -0.16 -33.20 -6.07
CA THR A 458 -1.48 -33.78 -6.37
C THR A 458 -2.57 -32.71 -6.32
N GLY A 459 -2.51 -31.79 -5.35
CA GLY A 459 -3.42 -30.65 -5.21
C GLY A 459 -3.39 -29.68 -6.40
N LEU A 460 -2.28 -29.60 -7.14
CA LEU A 460 -2.19 -28.84 -8.40
C LEU A 460 -3.16 -29.35 -9.50
N GLN A 461 -3.78 -30.51 -9.32
CA GLN A 461 -4.77 -31.07 -10.25
C GLN A 461 -6.23 -30.92 -9.77
N ASP A 462 -6.44 -30.20 -8.65
CA ASP A 462 -7.75 -30.00 -8.02
C ASP A 462 -8.40 -28.67 -8.45
N ASN A 463 -9.37 -28.18 -7.68
CA ASN A 463 -10.05 -26.90 -7.90
C ASN A 463 -9.07 -25.70 -7.94
N PRO A 464 -9.29 -24.69 -8.81
CA PRO A 464 -8.48 -23.47 -8.90
C PRO A 464 -7.98 -22.87 -7.57
N ARG A 465 -8.83 -22.74 -6.55
CA ARG A 465 -8.44 -22.18 -5.25
C ARG A 465 -7.37 -23.02 -4.53
N ILE A 466 -7.56 -24.35 -4.55
CA ILE A 466 -6.60 -25.30 -3.99
C ILE A 466 -5.28 -25.24 -4.77
N VAL A 467 -5.32 -25.07 -6.10
CA VAL A 467 -4.12 -24.91 -6.92
C VAL A 467 -3.34 -23.67 -6.51
N THR A 468 -4.00 -22.52 -6.32
CA THR A 468 -3.37 -21.28 -5.84
C THR A 468 -2.69 -21.48 -4.49
N ASN A 469 -3.39 -22.06 -3.51
CA ASN A 469 -2.82 -22.34 -2.18
C ASN A 469 -1.69 -23.40 -2.22
N CYS A 470 -1.76 -24.39 -3.11
CA CYS A 470 -0.68 -25.35 -3.32
C CYS A 470 0.55 -24.69 -3.97
N CYS A 471 0.36 -23.79 -4.93
CA CYS A 471 1.46 -23.03 -5.53
C CYS A 471 2.14 -22.14 -4.48
N TRP A 472 1.36 -21.43 -3.66
CA TRP A 472 1.86 -20.62 -2.56
C TRP A 472 2.63 -21.45 -1.52
N ALA A 473 2.11 -22.63 -1.14
CA ALA A 473 2.82 -23.53 -0.24
C ALA A 473 4.14 -24.06 -0.82
N LEU A 474 4.16 -24.39 -2.12
CA LEU A 474 5.38 -24.81 -2.82
C LEU A 474 6.40 -23.68 -2.89
N MET A 475 5.96 -22.45 -3.15
CA MET A 475 6.80 -21.24 -3.16
C MET A 475 7.47 -21.03 -1.81
N ASN A 476 6.70 -20.97 -0.71
CA ASN A 476 7.26 -20.82 0.63
C ASN A 476 8.20 -21.96 1.01
N LEU A 477 7.90 -23.19 0.58
CA LEU A 477 8.78 -24.34 0.79
C LEU A 477 10.13 -24.16 0.10
N ALA A 478 10.16 -23.61 -1.11
CA ALA A 478 11.39 -23.34 -1.85
C ALA A 478 12.18 -22.16 -1.26
N ASP A 479 11.50 -21.05 -0.95
CA ASP A 479 12.13 -19.86 -0.39
C ASP A 479 12.76 -20.16 0.99
N GLN A 480 11.96 -20.72 1.91
CA GLN A 480 12.42 -20.95 3.29
C GLN A 480 13.52 -22.02 3.39
N LEU A 481 13.44 -23.09 2.57
CA LEU A 481 14.55 -24.06 2.51
C LEU A 481 15.78 -23.47 1.83
N GLY A 482 15.59 -22.65 0.79
CA GLY A 482 16.68 -21.95 0.10
C GLY A 482 17.49 -21.07 1.03
N TYR A 483 16.83 -20.24 1.84
CA TYR A 483 17.50 -19.39 2.82
C TYR A 483 18.26 -20.17 3.90
N LEU A 484 17.68 -21.28 4.40
CA LEU A 484 18.36 -22.16 5.36
C LEU A 484 19.62 -22.81 4.78
N GLU A 485 19.59 -23.14 3.49
CA GLU A 485 20.71 -23.76 2.80
C GLU A 485 21.80 -22.75 2.43
N GLU A 486 21.47 -21.47 2.17
CA GLU A 486 22.43 -20.41 1.86
C GLU A 486 23.35 -20.03 3.05
N GLU A 487 22.93 -20.28 4.30
CA GLU A 487 23.78 -20.14 5.48
C GLU A 487 24.94 -21.17 5.51
N ILE A 488 24.83 -22.24 4.72
CA ILE A 488 25.82 -23.30 4.56
C ILE A 488 26.50 -23.08 3.20
N GLU A 489 27.84 -22.98 3.13
CA GLU A 489 28.56 -22.69 1.88
C GLU A 489 28.03 -23.49 0.66
N SER A 490 27.34 -22.79 -0.25
CA SER A 490 26.78 -23.23 -1.55
C SER A 490 26.70 -24.75 -1.75
N PRO A 491 25.67 -25.44 -1.20
CA PRO A 491 25.55 -26.88 -1.33
C PRO A 491 25.42 -27.29 -2.81
N GLN A 492 26.15 -28.34 -3.21
CA GLN A 492 26.07 -28.89 -4.58
C GLN A 492 24.70 -29.51 -4.88
N THR A 493 23.92 -29.85 -3.86
CA THR A 493 22.59 -30.45 -3.95
C THR A 493 21.75 -29.98 -2.76
N GLY A 494 20.52 -29.57 -3.01
CA GLY A 494 19.56 -29.14 -1.98
C GLY A 494 18.59 -30.26 -1.59
N HIS A 495 17.84 -30.05 -0.50
CA HIS A 495 16.81 -31.01 -0.06
C HIS A 495 15.67 -31.19 -1.07
N LEU A 496 15.41 -30.16 -1.89
CA LEU A 496 14.40 -30.19 -2.95
C LEU A 496 14.91 -30.79 -4.28
N SER A 497 16.22 -30.99 -4.46
CA SER A 497 16.81 -31.53 -5.70
C SER A 497 16.11 -32.79 -6.24
N PRO A 498 15.76 -33.80 -5.40
CA PRO A 498 15.10 -35.01 -5.88
C PRO A 498 13.70 -34.79 -6.46
N TYR A 499 13.04 -33.69 -6.07
CA TYR A 499 11.66 -33.37 -6.45
C TYR A 499 11.57 -32.29 -7.52
N TYR A 500 12.65 -31.53 -7.72
CA TYR A 500 12.69 -30.31 -8.51
C TYR A 500 12.11 -30.48 -9.92
N GLU A 501 12.57 -31.48 -10.68
CA GLU A 501 12.07 -31.75 -12.03
C GLU A 501 10.57 -32.12 -12.05
N GLY A 502 10.12 -32.91 -11.07
CA GLY A 502 8.72 -33.31 -10.95
C GLY A 502 7.80 -32.14 -10.64
N ILE A 503 8.21 -31.27 -9.72
CA ILE A 503 7.45 -30.08 -9.31
C ILE A 503 7.37 -29.08 -10.45
N VAL A 504 8.50 -28.72 -11.07
CA VAL A 504 8.54 -27.75 -12.17
C VAL A 504 7.72 -28.23 -13.36
N ASN A 505 7.78 -29.52 -13.70
CA ASN A 505 6.94 -30.08 -14.77
C ASN A 505 5.44 -30.04 -14.42
N ALA A 506 5.07 -30.26 -13.16
CA ALA A 506 3.68 -30.15 -12.72
C ALA A 506 3.17 -28.70 -12.82
N LEU A 507 3.97 -27.71 -12.37
CA LEU A 507 3.66 -26.28 -12.47
C LEU A 507 3.58 -25.82 -13.94
N LEU A 508 4.49 -26.29 -14.79
CA LEU A 508 4.43 -26.02 -16.23
C LEU A 508 3.18 -26.62 -16.89
N ARG A 509 2.71 -27.77 -16.43
CA ARG A 509 1.50 -28.41 -16.99
C ARG A 509 0.24 -27.63 -16.65
N ILE A 510 0.10 -27.14 -15.42
CA ILE A 510 -1.10 -26.39 -15.01
C ILE A 510 -1.20 -25.04 -15.72
N THR A 511 -0.05 -24.41 -16.02
CA THR A 511 0.00 -23.14 -16.76
C THR A 511 -0.42 -23.26 -18.23
N GLU A 512 -0.59 -24.48 -18.77
CA GLU A 512 -1.12 -24.73 -20.13
C GLU A 512 -2.65 -24.78 -20.19
N THR A 513 -3.33 -24.77 -19.04
CA THR A 513 -4.79 -24.80 -19.00
C THR A 513 -5.39 -23.48 -19.49
N THR A 514 -6.58 -23.57 -20.07
CA THR A 514 -7.25 -22.42 -20.70
C THR A 514 -7.95 -21.49 -19.72
N SER A 515 -8.25 -21.96 -18.50
CA SER A 515 -8.84 -21.14 -17.43
C SER A 515 -7.75 -20.44 -16.61
N ASN A 516 -8.11 -19.38 -15.92
CA ASN A 516 -7.28 -18.68 -14.93
C ASN A 516 -8.10 -18.21 -13.74
N GLU A 517 -9.13 -18.98 -13.37
CA GLU A 517 -9.92 -18.72 -12.17
C GLU A 517 -9.00 -18.62 -10.93
N ALA A 518 -9.31 -17.76 -9.97
CA ALA A 518 -8.50 -17.53 -8.78
C ALA A 518 -6.99 -17.25 -9.03
N ASN A 519 -6.62 -16.76 -10.22
CA ASN A 519 -5.24 -16.43 -10.62
C ASN A 519 -4.22 -17.59 -10.47
N PHE A 520 -4.66 -18.85 -10.60
CA PHE A 520 -3.78 -19.99 -10.35
C PHE A 520 -2.59 -20.07 -11.31
N ARG A 521 -2.69 -19.57 -12.55
CA ARG A 521 -1.54 -19.61 -13.50
C ARG A 521 -0.46 -18.63 -13.08
N THR A 522 -0.84 -17.46 -12.59
CA THR A 522 0.09 -16.45 -12.05
C THR A 522 0.81 -17.03 -10.83
N SER A 523 0.06 -17.60 -9.90
CA SER A 523 0.60 -18.30 -8.72
C SER A 523 1.57 -19.43 -9.11
N ALA A 524 1.27 -20.17 -10.18
CA ALA A 524 2.14 -21.24 -10.67
C ALA A 524 3.46 -20.72 -11.27
N TYR A 525 3.42 -19.60 -12.01
CA TYR A 525 4.63 -18.96 -12.54
C TYR A 525 5.47 -18.32 -11.43
N GLU A 526 4.84 -17.75 -10.40
CA GLU A 526 5.53 -17.28 -9.19
C GLU A 526 6.22 -18.42 -8.45
N ALA A 527 5.54 -19.56 -8.26
CA ALA A 527 6.16 -20.76 -7.70
C ALA A 527 7.36 -21.23 -8.53
N ILE A 528 7.26 -21.26 -9.87
CA ILE A 528 8.42 -21.57 -10.73
C ILE A 528 9.57 -20.58 -10.49
N THR A 529 9.26 -19.28 -10.36
CA THR A 529 10.23 -18.21 -10.14
C THR A 529 10.97 -18.39 -8.82
N SER A 530 10.27 -18.74 -7.74
CA SER A 530 10.88 -19.06 -6.44
C SER A 530 11.82 -20.28 -6.52
N TYR A 531 11.38 -21.38 -7.14
CA TYR A 531 12.23 -22.57 -7.33
C TYR A 531 13.50 -22.25 -8.13
N VAL A 532 13.38 -21.46 -9.20
CA VAL A 532 14.53 -21.05 -10.02
C VAL A 532 15.50 -20.19 -9.22
N THR A 533 14.99 -19.30 -8.36
CA THR A 533 15.82 -18.40 -7.53
C THR A 533 16.71 -19.21 -6.58
N HIS A 534 16.16 -20.25 -5.95
CA HIS A 534 16.86 -21.10 -4.98
C HIS A 534 17.39 -22.42 -5.57
N ALA A 535 17.52 -22.52 -6.90
CA ALA A 535 17.94 -23.75 -7.57
C ALA A 535 19.40 -24.13 -7.27
N SER A 536 19.69 -25.31 -6.74
CA SER A 536 21.07 -25.80 -6.52
C SER A 536 21.80 -26.16 -7.84
N ALA A 537 23.12 -26.36 -7.76
CA ALA A 537 23.97 -26.56 -8.94
C ALA A 537 23.60 -27.81 -9.77
N ASP A 538 23.12 -28.87 -9.12
CA ASP A 538 22.71 -30.13 -9.75
C ASP A 538 21.42 -30.03 -10.57
N VAL A 539 20.55 -29.06 -10.28
CA VAL A 539 19.26 -28.86 -10.99
C VAL A 539 19.32 -27.77 -12.07
N ILE A 540 20.47 -27.14 -12.28
CA ILE A 540 20.69 -26.15 -13.37
C ILE A 540 20.25 -26.66 -14.76
N PRO A 541 20.48 -27.93 -15.15
CA PRO A 541 19.96 -28.45 -16.41
C PRO A 541 18.43 -28.38 -16.52
N VAL A 542 17.72 -28.55 -15.40
CA VAL A 542 16.25 -28.40 -15.35
C VAL A 542 15.88 -26.93 -15.56
N VAL A 543 16.58 -25.99 -14.90
CA VAL A 543 16.37 -24.54 -15.09
C VAL A 543 16.55 -24.11 -16.54
N GLN A 544 17.60 -24.62 -17.22
CA GLN A 544 17.83 -24.37 -18.64
C GLN A 544 16.70 -24.92 -19.53
N ASN A 545 16.19 -26.12 -19.24
CA ASN A 545 15.05 -26.69 -19.96
C ASN A 545 13.75 -25.89 -19.71
N THR A 546 13.55 -25.39 -18.50
CA THR A 546 12.43 -24.49 -18.17
C THR A 546 12.52 -23.23 -19.01
N LEU A 547 13.68 -22.57 -19.09
CA LEU A 547 13.87 -21.40 -19.94
C LEU A 547 13.50 -21.69 -21.39
N ILE A 548 13.97 -22.80 -21.95
CA ILE A 548 13.66 -23.18 -23.34
C ILE A 548 12.15 -23.29 -23.53
N THR A 549 11.44 -23.95 -22.60
CA THR A 549 9.97 -24.07 -22.62
C THR A 549 9.28 -22.71 -22.57
N ILE A 550 9.73 -21.82 -21.67
CA ILE A 550 9.19 -20.46 -21.51
C ILE A 550 9.39 -19.65 -22.78
N LEU A 551 10.58 -19.67 -23.38
CA LEU A 551 10.86 -18.96 -24.64
C LEU A 551 10.01 -19.48 -25.81
N VAL A 552 9.79 -20.81 -25.90
CA VAL A 552 8.87 -21.37 -26.91
C VAL A 552 7.43 -20.88 -26.70
N ARG A 553 6.97 -20.77 -25.45
CA ARG A 553 5.63 -20.24 -25.14
C ARG A 553 5.51 -18.76 -25.50
N MET A 554 6.53 -17.96 -25.20
CA MET A 554 6.57 -16.54 -25.61
C MET A 554 6.48 -16.40 -27.14
N GLU A 555 7.26 -17.18 -27.88
CA GLU A 555 7.22 -17.21 -29.36
C GLU A 555 5.82 -17.57 -29.89
N GLN A 556 5.16 -18.57 -29.29
CA GLN A 556 3.80 -18.97 -29.67
C GLN A 556 2.78 -17.84 -29.41
N LEU A 557 2.83 -17.21 -28.24
CA LEU A 557 1.94 -16.12 -27.88
C LEU A 557 2.15 -14.89 -28.77
N LEU A 558 3.40 -14.59 -29.16
CA LEU A 558 3.70 -13.54 -30.14
C LEU A 558 3.11 -13.87 -31.52
N GLY A 559 3.20 -15.13 -31.96
CA GLY A 559 2.60 -15.59 -33.21
C GLY A 559 1.06 -15.48 -33.25
N MET A 560 0.41 -15.50 -32.09
CA MET A 560 -1.05 -15.38 -31.95
C MET A 560 -1.56 -13.95 -31.81
N GLN A 561 -0.68 -12.95 -31.72
CA GLN A 561 -1.05 -11.55 -31.45
C GLN A 561 -2.12 -11.00 -32.41
N ASN A 562 -2.03 -11.33 -33.71
CA ASN A 562 -2.97 -10.86 -34.73
C ASN A 562 -4.37 -11.49 -34.63
N GLN A 563 -4.54 -12.50 -33.78
CA GLN A 563 -5.80 -13.20 -33.55
C GLN A 563 -6.57 -12.67 -32.33
N ILE A 564 -5.98 -11.73 -31.57
CA ILE A 564 -6.60 -11.14 -30.38
C ILE A 564 -7.63 -10.09 -30.81
N VAL A 565 -8.91 -10.35 -30.54
CA VAL A 565 -10.02 -9.45 -30.90
C VAL A 565 -10.67 -8.81 -29.67
N GLY A 566 -10.79 -9.54 -28.56
CA GLY A 566 -11.42 -9.07 -27.32
C GLY A 566 -10.48 -8.34 -26.35
N VAL A 567 -11.06 -7.52 -25.47
CA VAL A 567 -10.32 -6.89 -24.35
C VAL A 567 -9.88 -7.95 -23.34
N ASP A 568 -10.72 -8.93 -23.06
CA ASP A 568 -10.39 -10.03 -22.13
C ASP A 568 -9.25 -10.90 -22.67
N ASP A 569 -9.29 -11.24 -23.96
CA ASP A 569 -8.19 -11.95 -24.65
C ASP A 569 -6.89 -11.14 -24.59
N ARG A 570 -6.97 -9.81 -24.72
CA ARG A 570 -5.81 -8.92 -24.63
C ARG A 570 -5.25 -8.88 -23.21
N ASN A 571 -6.11 -8.81 -22.19
CA ASN A 571 -5.70 -8.81 -20.79
C ASN A 571 -5.03 -10.13 -20.41
N ASN A 572 -5.64 -11.26 -20.79
CA ASN A 572 -5.06 -12.59 -20.61
C ASN A 572 -3.70 -12.74 -21.32
N TRP A 573 -3.58 -12.22 -22.55
CA TRP A 573 -2.30 -12.21 -23.27
C TRP A 573 -1.25 -11.35 -22.55
N ASN A 574 -1.62 -10.17 -22.04
CA ASN A 574 -0.71 -9.29 -21.31
C ASN A 574 -0.21 -9.95 -20.02
N GLU A 575 -1.14 -10.54 -19.25
CA GLU A 575 -0.85 -11.26 -18.00
C GLU A 575 0.11 -12.43 -18.24
N LEU A 576 -0.14 -13.25 -19.28
CA LEU A 576 0.74 -14.35 -19.64
C LEU A 576 2.14 -13.87 -20.02
N GLN A 577 2.26 -12.80 -20.80
CA GLN A 577 3.58 -12.27 -21.17
C GLN A 577 4.34 -11.73 -19.96
N SER A 578 3.65 -11.05 -19.04
CA SER A 578 4.22 -10.58 -17.77
C SER A 578 4.77 -11.74 -16.93
N ASN A 579 3.95 -12.78 -16.71
CA ASN A 579 4.35 -13.98 -15.99
C ASN A 579 5.57 -14.70 -16.62
N LEU A 580 5.60 -14.82 -17.95
CA LEU A 580 6.74 -15.43 -18.65
C LEU A 580 8.01 -14.57 -18.51
N CYS A 581 7.89 -13.24 -18.56
CA CYS A 581 9.01 -12.33 -18.33
C CYS A 581 9.58 -12.49 -16.90
N SER A 582 8.73 -12.62 -15.89
CA SER A 582 9.16 -12.86 -14.50
C SER A 582 10.02 -14.12 -14.36
N VAL A 583 9.61 -15.24 -14.98
CA VAL A 583 10.41 -16.46 -14.99
C VAL A 583 11.74 -16.25 -15.72
N VAL A 584 11.75 -15.55 -16.86
CA VAL A 584 13.00 -15.25 -17.60
C VAL A 584 13.94 -14.40 -16.74
N ILE A 585 13.43 -13.40 -16.02
CA ILE A 585 14.24 -12.56 -15.11
C ILE A 585 14.92 -13.43 -14.05
N SER A 586 14.17 -14.30 -13.38
CA SER A 586 14.74 -15.18 -12.35
C SER A 586 15.77 -16.16 -12.92
N VAL A 587 15.51 -16.76 -14.09
CA VAL A 587 16.49 -17.64 -14.75
C VAL A 587 17.76 -16.87 -15.11
N VAL A 588 17.65 -15.68 -15.68
CA VAL A 588 18.80 -14.85 -16.07
C VAL A 588 19.66 -14.53 -14.84
N ARG A 589 19.02 -14.13 -13.73
CA ARG A 589 19.72 -13.85 -12.46
C ARG A 589 20.39 -15.10 -11.90
N ARG A 590 19.72 -16.26 -11.94
CA ARG A 590 20.27 -17.52 -11.41
C ARG A 590 21.44 -18.04 -12.24
N LEU A 591 21.37 -17.98 -13.57
CA LEU A 591 22.40 -18.50 -14.46
C LEU A 591 23.58 -17.54 -14.64
N SER A 592 23.38 -16.23 -14.41
CA SER A 592 24.41 -15.19 -14.60
C SER A 592 25.09 -15.32 -15.98
N ASP A 593 26.41 -15.37 -16.04
CA ASP A 593 27.22 -15.55 -17.26
C ASP A 593 26.85 -16.80 -18.08
N GLY A 594 26.29 -17.83 -17.44
CA GLY A 594 25.78 -19.05 -18.08
C GLY A 594 24.61 -18.83 -19.06
N ILE A 595 23.97 -17.66 -19.05
CA ILE A 595 22.86 -17.32 -19.97
C ILE A 595 23.34 -16.98 -21.38
N GLN A 596 24.63 -16.69 -21.57
CA GLN A 596 25.23 -16.22 -22.83
C GLN A 596 24.78 -17.01 -24.09
N PRO A 597 24.68 -18.36 -24.09
CA PRO A 597 24.24 -19.11 -25.27
C PRO A 597 22.79 -18.83 -25.69
N MET A 598 21.94 -18.35 -24.78
CA MET A 598 20.52 -18.05 -25.00
C MET A 598 20.24 -16.55 -25.15
N ALA A 599 21.22 -15.68 -24.90
CA ALA A 599 21.07 -14.23 -24.92
C ALA A 599 20.48 -13.68 -26.23
N ASP A 600 20.97 -14.15 -27.38
CA ASP A 600 20.46 -13.74 -28.70
C ASP A 600 18.97 -14.06 -28.87
N ARG A 601 18.55 -15.25 -28.44
CA ARG A 601 17.17 -15.70 -28.54
C ARG A 601 16.26 -14.89 -27.61
N ILE A 602 16.70 -14.67 -26.36
CA ILE A 602 15.97 -13.85 -25.38
C ILE A 602 15.78 -12.43 -25.93
N MET A 603 16.86 -11.76 -26.35
CA MET A 603 16.76 -10.39 -26.87
C MET A 603 15.89 -10.29 -28.12
N THR A 604 15.93 -11.28 -29.01
CA THR A 604 15.06 -11.30 -30.20
C THR A 604 13.59 -11.33 -29.80
N ILE A 605 13.21 -12.25 -28.91
CA ILE A 605 11.82 -12.41 -28.42
C ILE A 605 11.36 -11.16 -27.67
N ILE A 606 12.20 -10.60 -26.80
CA ILE A 606 11.85 -9.44 -25.98
C ILE A 606 11.69 -8.17 -26.84
N LEU A 607 12.55 -7.96 -27.85
CA LEU A 607 12.36 -6.85 -28.78
C LEU A 607 11.11 -7.00 -29.64
N GLU A 608 10.73 -8.23 -30.02
CA GLU A 608 9.45 -8.50 -30.68
C GLU A 608 8.27 -8.25 -29.74
N LEU A 609 8.38 -8.64 -28.46
CA LEU A 609 7.37 -8.38 -27.44
C LEU A 609 7.15 -6.88 -27.23
N ILE A 610 8.21 -6.09 -27.12
CA ILE A 610 8.13 -4.63 -26.98
C ILE A 610 7.40 -4.01 -28.19
N ARG A 611 7.68 -4.50 -29.41
CA ARG A 611 6.96 -4.05 -30.62
C ARG A 611 5.49 -4.45 -30.58
N ALA A 612 5.19 -5.65 -30.09
CA ALA A 612 3.85 -6.21 -30.04
C ALA A 612 2.97 -5.54 -28.97
N ALA A 613 3.54 -5.22 -27.81
CA ALA A 613 2.85 -4.59 -26.69
C ALA A 613 2.36 -3.17 -27.03
N GLY A 614 3.07 -2.45 -27.91
CA GLY A 614 2.66 -1.13 -28.39
C GLY A 614 2.66 -0.09 -27.27
N LYS A 615 1.48 0.20 -26.69
CA LYS A 615 1.29 1.15 -25.57
C LYS A 615 0.89 0.48 -24.25
N THR A 616 0.86 -0.85 -24.18
CA THR A 616 0.53 -1.55 -22.93
C THR A 616 1.70 -1.41 -21.95
N SER A 617 1.55 -0.56 -20.93
CA SER A 617 2.63 -0.24 -19.96
C SER A 617 3.16 -1.47 -19.22
N THR A 618 2.28 -2.32 -18.69
CA THR A 618 2.67 -3.46 -17.84
C THR A 618 3.62 -4.45 -18.54
N VAL A 619 3.29 -4.86 -19.77
CA VAL A 619 4.14 -5.77 -20.56
C VAL A 619 5.47 -5.10 -20.94
N LEU A 620 5.46 -3.79 -21.19
CA LEU A 620 6.67 -3.04 -21.49
C LEU A 620 7.59 -2.94 -20.27
N GLU A 621 7.03 -2.75 -19.08
CA GLU A 621 7.78 -2.73 -17.81
C GLU A 621 8.52 -4.06 -17.62
N ASP A 622 7.82 -5.19 -17.70
CA ASP A 622 8.45 -6.51 -17.51
C ASP A 622 9.47 -6.83 -18.60
N ALA A 623 9.18 -6.49 -19.85
CA ALA A 623 10.12 -6.66 -20.95
C ALA A 623 11.42 -5.84 -20.72
N PHE A 624 11.30 -4.63 -20.18
CA PHE A 624 12.44 -3.79 -19.83
C PHE A 624 13.24 -4.36 -18.65
N LEU A 625 12.56 -4.93 -17.64
CA LEU A 625 13.22 -5.62 -16.53
C LEU A 625 13.98 -6.87 -16.97
N VAL A 626 13.49 -7.61 -17.98
CA VAL A 626 14.25 -8.69 -18.63
C VAL A 626 15.53 -8.14 -19.27
N VAL A 627 15.46 -7.02 -19.99
CA VAL A 627 16.63 -6.39 -20.61
C VAL A 627 17.64 -5.92 -19.56
N GLY A 628 17.19 -5.27 -18.48
CA GLY A 628 18.06 -4.84 -17.38
C GLY A 628 18.75 -6.01 -16.66
N SER A 629 18.00 -7.09 -16.42
CA SER A 629 18.55 -8.33 -15.83
C SER A 629 19.56 -8.99 -16.76
N LEU A 630 19.30 -9.02 -18.08
CA LEU A 630 20.23 -9.56 -19.06
C LEU A 630 21.49 -8.70 -19.20
N ALA A 631 21.36 -7.37 -19.15
CA ALA A 631 22.51 -6.48 -19.12
C ALA A 631 23.40 -6.79 -17.91
N SER A 632 22.81 -6.89 -16.72
CA SER A 632 23.54 -7.22 -15.50
C SER A 632 24.23 -8.59 -15.55
N ALA A 633 23.60 -9.60 -16.15
CA ALA A 633 24.17 -10.96 -16.27
C ALA A 633 25.28 -11.09 -17.32
N LEU A 634 25.19 -10.34 -18.43
CA LEU A 634 26.14 -10.42 -19.54
C LEU A 634 27.29 -9.41 -19.44
N GLU A 635 27.14 -8.37 -18.62
CA GLU A 635 28.08 -7.26 -18.49
C GLU A 635 28.49 -6.71 -19.88
N GLY A 636 29.79 -6.62 -20.17
CA GLY A 636 30.30 -6.17 -21.48
C GLY A 636 29.81 -7.01 -22.67
N GLY A 637 29.32 -8.24 -22.44
CA GLY A 637 28.67 -9.08 -23.43
C GLY A 637 27.33 -8.55 -23.94
N PHE A 638 26.71 -7.58 -23.26
CA PHE A 638 25.45 -6.95 -23.68
C PHE A 638 25.61 -5.91 -24.82
N SER A 639 26.85 -5.47 -25.09
CA SER A 639 27.16 -4.45 -26.10
C SER A 639 26.51 -4.66 -27.48
N PRO A 640 26.36 -5.88 -28.03
CA PRO A 640 25.71 -6.10 -29.33
C PRO A 640 24.23 -5.70 -29.39
N TYR A 641 23.53 -5.68 -28.24
CA TYR A 641 22.07 -5.54 -28.20
C TYR A 641 21.60 -4.10 -27.92
N ILE A 642 22.42 -3.31 -27.22
CA ILE A 642 22.02 -1.97 -26.75
C ILE A 642 21.49 -1.08 -27.87
N GLN A 643 22.16 -1.06 -29.03
CA GLN A 643 21.80 -0.16 -30.12
C GLN A 643 20.38 -0.40 -30.65
N ALA A 644 19.92 -1.66 -30.67
CA ALA A 644 18.56 -2.00 -31.08
C ALA A 644 17.53 -1.64 -30.01
N PHE A 645 17.91 -1.70 -28.73
CA PHE A 645 17.04 -1.38 -27.60
C PHE A 645 16.85 0.12 -27.36
N LEU A 646 17.87 0.95 -27.64
CA LEU A 646 17.86 2.40 -27.39
C LEU A 646 16.62 3.11 -27.95
N LEU A 647 16.12 2.69 -29.12
CA LEU A 647 14.91 3.27 -29.73
C LEU A 647 13.69 3.17 -28.81
N TYR A 648 13.53 2.02 -28.15
CA TYR A 648 12.41 1.76 -27.25
C TYR A 648 12.61 2.47 -25.92
N LEU A 649 13.84 2.45 -25.40
CA LEU A 649 14.20 3.14 -24.17
C LEU A 649 13.88 4.64 -24.21
N TYR A 650 14.28 5.33 -25.28
CA TYR A 650 13.98 6.76 -25.42
C TYR A 650 12.50 7.06 -25.61
N THR A 651 11.73 6.12 -26.18
CA THR A 651 10.28 6.27 -26.32
C THR A 651 9.61 6.15 -24.95
N ALA A 652 10.01 5.17 -24.14
CA ALA A 652 9.50 4.96 -22.79
C ALA A 652 9.79 6.16 -21.87
N LEU A 653 11.01 6.70 -21.91
CA LEU A 653 11.41 7.87 -21.11
C LEU A 653 10.59 9.14 -21.40
N LYS A 654 9.93 9.22 -22.56
CA LYS A 654 9.10 10.36 -22.97
C LYS A 654 7.61 10.14 -22.70
N SER A 655 7.20 8.95 -22.25
CA SER A 655 5.80 8.65 -21.90
C SER A 655 5.50 9.12 -20.48
N HIS A 656 5.44 10.45 -20.26
CA HIS A 656 5.26 11.03 -18.91
C HIS A 656 3.94 10.63 -18.23
N GLU A 657 2.95 10.15 -18.99
CA GLU A 657 1.68 9.62 -18.48
C GLU A 657 1.88 8.27 -17.75
N ASP A 658 2.85 7.45 -18.18
CA ASP A 658 3.14 6.13 -17.62
C ASP A 658 4.28 6.22 -16.60
N THR A 659 3.92 6.53 -15.35
CA THR A 659 4.89 6.74 -14.26
C THR A 659 5.79 5.52 -14.02
N GLN A 660 5.20 4.32 -13.96
CA GLN A 660 5.93 3.08 -13.66
C GLN A 660 6.91 2.71 -14.78
N LEU A 661 6.46 2.74 -16.04
CA LEU A 661 7.33 2.51 -17.21
C LEU A 661 8.50 3.50 -17.26
N CYS A 662 8.28 4.77 -16.93
CA CYS A 662 9.37 5.75 -16.83
C CYS A 662 10.38 5.37 -15.74
N MET A 663 9.93 4.95 -14.55
CA MET A 663 10.83 4.52 -13.47
C MET A 663 11.65 3.29 -13.88
N VAL A 664 11.01 2.28 -14.49
CA VAL A 664 11.71 1.09 -15.00
C VAL A 664 12.71 1.46 -16.09
N ALA A 665 12.34 2.34 -17.04
CA ALA A 665 13.24 2.80 -18.08
C ALA A 665 14.48 3.53 -17.52
N VAL A 666 14.29 4.35 -16.47
CA VAL A 666 15.42 4.99 -15.76
C VAL A 666 16.29 3.95 -15.04
N GLY A 667 15.69 2.97 -14.36
CA GLY A 667 16.41 1.87 -13.73
C GLY A 667 17.26 1.07 -14.71
N VAL A 668 16.71 0.76 -15.89
CA VAL A 668 17.44 0.06 -16.95
C VAL A 668 18.63 0.87 -17.48
N ILE A 669 18.58 2.21 -17.49
CA ILE A 669 19.78 3.03 -17.79
C ILE A 669 20.87 2.78 -16.74
N GLY A 670 20.50 2.72 -15.46
CA GLY A 670 21.42 2.38 -14.37
C GLY A 670 22.06 1.01 -14.58
N ASP A 671 21.24 -0.02 -14.82
CA ASP A 671 21.71 -1.40 -15.06
C ASP A 671 22.64 -1.50 -16.27
N ILE A 672 22.26 -0.88 -17.40
CA ILE A 672 23.10 -0.84 -18.62
C ILE A 672 24.42 -0.11 -18.36
N SER A 673 24.39 0.99 -17.59
CA SER A 673 25.60 1.76 -17.27
C SER A 673 26.55 0.90 -16.44
N ARG A 674 26.06 0.28 -15.36
CA ARG A 674 26.86 -0.61 -14.50
C ARG A 674 27.40 -1.81 -15.27
N ALA A 675 26.56 -2.45 -16.09
CA ALA A 675 26.94 -3.63 -16.88
C ALA A 675 28.03 -3.36 -17.93
N LEU A 676 27.94 -2.23 -18.65
CA LEU A 676 28.88 -1.88 -19.71
C LEU A 676 30.14 -1.16 -19.20
N GLY A 677 30.10 -0.61 -17.98
CA GLY A 677 31.19 0.17 -17.38
C GLY A 677 31.66 1.29 -18.31
N ASP A 678 32.96 1.35 -18.58
CA ASP A 678 33.58 2.34 -19.47
C ASP A 678 32.95 2.40 -20.88
N GLN A 679 32.41 1.29 -21.39
CA GLN A 679 31.77 1.26 -22.72
C GLN A 679 30.46 2.06 -22.76
N SER A 680 29.83 2.32 -21.60
CA SER A 680 28.62 3.13 -21.50
C SER A 680 28.88 4.63 -21.74
N ALA A 681 30.14 5.08 -21.68
CA ALA A 681 30.53 6.48 -21.88
C ALA A 681 30.07 7.05 -23.24
N GLN A 682 29.98 6.23 -24.28
CA GLN A 682 29.49 6.66 -25.60
C GLN A 682 27.99 6.98 -25.63
N TYR A 683 27.22 6.46 -24.66
CA TYR A 683 25.77 6.66 -24.54
C TYR A 683 25.41 7.69 -23.46
N ALA A 684 26.32 7.94 -22.51
CA ALA A 684 26.11 8.83 -21.36
C ALA A 684 25.57 10.22 -21.76
N GLY A 685 26.06 10.82 -22.83
CA GLY A 685 25.57 12.14 -23.27
C GLY A 685 24.09 12.13 -23.67
N SER A 686 23.64 11.10 -24.37
CA SER A 686 22.23 10.96 -24.76
C SER A 686 21.35 10.65 -23.55
N PHE A 687 21.82 9.81 -22.61
CA PHE A 687 21.11 9.52 -21.37
C PHE A 687 20.95 10.77 -20.51
N MET A 688 22.04 11.48 -20.22
CA MET A 688 22.02 12.71 -19.41
C MET A 688 21.09 13.77 -19.99
N ASN A 689 21.08 13.94 -21.32
CA ASN A 689 20.19 14.92 -21.97
C ASN A 689 18.70 14.60 -21.74
N VAL A 690 18.29 13.35 -21.94
CA VAL A 690 16.88 12.95 -21.77
C VAL A 690 16.46 12.99 -20.30
N LEU A 691 17.33 12.57 -19.39
CA LEU A 691 17.07 12.61 -17.95
C LEU A 691 16.92 14.06 -17.44
N LEU A 692 17.76 14.98 -17.91
CA LEU A 692 17.66 16.41 -17.57
C LEU A 692 16.40 17.06 -18.18
N GLU A 693 16.02 16.70 -19.41
CA GLU A 693 14.76 17.16 -20.04
C GLU A 693 13.54 16.71 -19.20
N ASN A 694 13.55 15.47 -18.73
CA ASN A 694 12.49 14.91 -17.90
C ASN A 694 12.37 15.64 -16.54
N LEU A 695 13.47 15.98 -15.88
CA LEU A 695 13.44 16.73 -14.62
C LEU A 695 12.81 18.13 -14.76
N GLN A 696 12.90 18.74 -15.94
CA GLN A 696 12.30 20.05 -16.24
C GLN A 696 10.80 19.97 -16.55
N SER A 697 10.22 18.78 -16.68
CA SER A 697 8.78 18.61 -16.94
C SER A 697 7.96 18.85 -15.66
N ASP A 698 6.96 19.73 -15.78
CA ASP A 698 5.94 19.97 -14.73
C ASP A 698 4.89 18.85 -14.68
N VAL A 699 4.81 18.02 -15.73
CA VAL A 699 3.86 16.90 -15.84
C VAL A 699 4.43 15.62 -15.22
N LEU A 700 5.76 15.50 -15.14
CA LEU A 700 6.41 14.28 -14.68
C LEU A 700 6.16 14.03 -13.19
N ASN A 701 5.71 12.82 -12.87
CA ASN A 701 5.48 12.39 -11.50
C ASN A 701 6.74 12.53 -10.64
N ARG A 702 6.53 13.00 -9.42
CA ARG A 702 7.57 13.29 -8.42
C ARG A 702 8.46 12.07 -8.10
N ASN A 703 7.92 10.85 -8.17
CA ASN A 703 8.66 9.61 -7.88
C ASN A 703 9.69 9.30 -8.99
N VAL A 704 9.35 9.57 -10.27
CA VAL A 704 10.30 9.40 -11.38
C VAL A 704 11.49 10.34 -11.21
N LYS A 705 11.27 11.55 -10.67
CA LYS A 705 12.36 12.49 -10.40
C LYS A 705 13.36 11.88 -9.41
N ILE A 706 12.92 11.16 -8.38
CA ILE A 706 13.81 10.46 -7.44
C ILE A 706 14.66 9.42 -8.18
N SER A 707 14.03 8.56 -8.98
CA SER A 707 14.75 7.54 -9.77
C SER A 707 15.79 8.16 -10.72
N ILE A 708 15.47 9.30 -11.34
CA ILE A 708 16.41 10.01 -12.23
C ILE A 708 17.64 10.48 -11.45
N LEU A 709 17.46 10.99 -10.23
CA LEU A 709 18.57 11.46 -9.40
C LEU A 709 19.49 10.30 -9.02
N SER A 710 18.97 9.18 -8.54
CA SER A 710 19.78 7.98 -8.24
C SER A 710 20.52 7.48 -9.50
N CYS A 711 19.88 7.50 -10.67
CA CYS A 711 20.47 7.09 -11.94
C CYS A 711 21.69 7.95 -12.35
N PHE A 712 21.73 9.24 -11.99
CA PHE A 712 22.94 10.04 -12.19
C PHE A 712 24.15 9.48 -11.44
N GLY A 713 23.93 8.94 -10.23
CA GLY A 713 24.95 8.24 -9.46
C GLY A 713 25.44 6.98 -10.16
N ASP A 714 24.53 6.18 -10.71
CA ASP A 714 24.86 4.95 -11.43
C ASP A 714 25.70 5.21 -12.68
N ILE A 715 25.33 6.23 -13.47
CA ILE A 715 26.09 6.62 -14.66
C ILE A 715 27.49 7.10 -14.25
N ALA A 716 27.58 7.94 -13.21
CA ALA A 716 28.85 8.47 -12.73
C ALA A 716 29.77 7.37 -12.19
N LEU A 717 29.21 6.40 -11.45
CA LEU A 717 29.93 5.23 -10.95
C LEU A 717 30.48 4.38 -12.11
N ALA A 718 29.69 4.20 -13.17
CA ALA A 718 30.04 3.36 -14.31
C ALA A 718 31.13 3.95 -15.22
N ILE A 719 31.08 5.26 -15.50
CA ILE A 719 31.99 5.90 -16.48
C ILE A 719 33.14 6.68 -15.83
N GLY A 720 33.14 6.81 -14.50
CA GLY A 720 34.15 7.48 -13.70
C GLY A 720 34.51 8.87 -14.24
N VAL A 721 35.78 9.06 -14.62
CA VAL A 721 36.33 10.34 -15.09
C VAL A 721 35.60 10.90 -16.33
N ALA A 722 35.01 10.04 -17.16
CA ALA A 722 34.24 10.47 -18.33
C ALA A 722 32.94 11.22 -17.96
N PHE A 723 32.54 11.20 -16.69
CA PHE A 723 31.40 11.96 -16.17
C PHE A 723 31.70 13.46 -15.96
N GLU A 724 32.98 13.87 -16.08
CA GLU A 724 33.42 15.27 -15.94
C GLU A 724 32.50 16.32 -16.59
N PRO A 725 32.01 16.16 -17.83
CA PRO A 725 31.17 17.17 -18.48
C PRO A 725 29.83 17.44 -17.77
N TYR A 726 29.39 16.52 -16.90
CA TYR A 726 28.08 16.55 -16.27
C TYR A 726 28.14 16.89 -14.78
N VAL A 727 29.32 16.85 -14.14
CA VAL A 727 29.48 17.00 -12.68
C VAL A 727 28.81 18.27 -12.15
N ASP A 728 29.12 19.44 -12.72
CA ASP A 728 28.59 20.70 -12.20
C ASP A 728 27.07 20.82 -12.34
N THR A 729 26.52 20.35 -13.47
CA THR A 729 25.08 20.32 -13.70
C THR A 729 24.39 19.38 -12.72
N THR A 730 24.89 18.16 -12.59
CA THR A 730 24.35 17.14 -11.67
C THR A 730 24.40 17.62 -10.22
N MET A 731 25.53 18.14 -9.77
CA MET A 731 25.70 18.68 -8.41
C MET A 731 24.76 19.86 -8.13
N GLY A 732 24.54 20.74 -9.12
CA GLY A 732 23.58 21.84 -9.03
C GLY A 732 22.14 21.35 -8.85
N VAL A 733 21.73 20.35 -9.62
CA VAL A 733 20.39 19.73 -9.54
C VAL A 733 20.19 19.04 -8.19
N LEU A 734 21.15 18.22 -7.76
CA LEU A 734 21.08 17.50 -6.47
C LEU A 734 21.00 18.46 -5.28
N ARG A 735 21.74 19.57 -5.33
CA ARG A 735 21.68 20.63 -4.31
C ARG A 735 20.30 21.30 -4.26
N GLN A 736 19.72 21.62 -5.42
CA GLN A 736 18.40 22.25 -5.49
C GLN A 736 17.31 21.32 -4.95
N ALA A 737 17.34 20.03 -5.34
CA ALA A 737 16.38 19.05 -4.86
C ALA A 737 16.52 18.77 -3.35
N GLY A 738 17.75 18.66 -2.85
CA GLY A 738 18.02 18.41 -1.42
C GLY A 738 17.70 19.60 -0.50
N ALA A 739 17.47 20.79 -1.07
CA ALA A 739 17.02 21.97 -0.34
C ALA A 739 15.51 21.98 -0.03
N LEU A 740 14.73 21.05 -0.60
CA LEU A 740 13.29 20.96 -0.35
C LEU A 740 13.02 20.65 1.13
N GLN A 741 12.12 21.43 1.72
CA GLN A 741 11.64 21.23 3.09
C GLN A 741 10.17 20.83 3.05
N PRO A 742 9.79 19.72 3.70
CA PRO A 742 8.39 19.32 3.78
C PRO A 742 7.65 20.21 4.78
N ASN A 743 6.34 20.32 4.60
CA ASN A 743 5.47 20.79 5.67
C ASN A 743 5.39 19.67 6.73
N PRO A 744 5.76 19.90 8.00
CA PRO A 744 5.73 18.85 9.03
C PRO A 744 4.35 18.24 9.29
N LEU A 745 3.28 18.91 8.83
CA LEU A 745 1.89 18.47 8.97
C LEU A 745 1.36 17.68 7.77
N ASP A 746 2.19 17.50 6.73
CA ASP A 746 1.82 16.77 5.51
C ASP A 746 2.67 15.50 5.43
N PHE A 747 2.19 14.41 6.03
CA PHE A 747 2.92 13.14 6.14
C PHE A 747 3.32 12.59 4.75
N ASP A 748 2.43 12.64 3.76
CA ASP A 748 2.73 12.24 2.38
C ASP A 748 3.91 13.04 1.78
N LEU A 749 4.01 14.33 2.12
CA LEU A 749 5.10 15.18 1.67
C LEU A 749 6.39 14.94 2.48
N VAL A 750 6.27 14.64 3.78
CA VAL A 750 7.41 14.23 4.62
C VAL A 750 8.04 12.96 4.05
N ASP A 751 7.25 11.92 3.80
CA ASP A 751 7.70 10.66 3.24
C ASP A 751 8.35 10.84 1.87
N TYR A 752 7.71 11.63 1.01
CA TYR A 752 8.28 11.97 -0.29
C TYR A 752 9.65 12.68 -0.17
N VAL A 753 9.78 13.65 0.74
CA VAL A 753 11.05 14.35 0.93
C VAL A 753 12.11 13.43 1.52
N THR A 754 11.75 12.49 2.38
CA THR A 754 12.64 11.46 2.90
C THR A 754 13.17 10.58 1.77
N GLN A 755 12.30 10.02 0.93
CA GLN A 755 12.69 9.22 -0.25
C GLN A 755 13.53 10.03 -1.25
N LEU A 756 13.19 11.31 -1.47
CA LEU A 756 13.96 12.20 -2.33
C LEU A 756 15.38 12.39 -1.81
N ARG A 757 15.55 12.56 -0.49
CA ARG A 757 16.87 12.71 0.14
C ARG A 757 17.67 11.42 0.04
N GLU A 758 17.05 10.25 0.22
CA GLU A 758 17.71 8.95 0.01
C GLU A 758 18.26 8.83 -1.42
N GLY A 759 17.44 9.10 -2.45
CA GLY A 759 17.90 9.05 -3.83
C GLY A 759 19.02 10.06 -4.15
N ILE A 760 19.02 11.24 -3.50
CA ILE A 760 20.11 12.21 -3.62
C ILE A 760 21.40 11.71 -2.94
N LEU A 761 21.29 11.06 -1.78
CA LEU A 761 22.44 10.48 -1.07
C LEU A 761 23.07 9.33 -1.89
N GLU A 762 22.25 8.49 -2.52
CA GLU A 762 22.70 7.47 -3.49
C GLU A 762 23.42 8.12 -4.67
N ALA A 763 22.82 9.16 -5.26
CA ALA A 763 23.41 9.89 -6.38
C ALA A 763 24.79 10.46 -6.02
N TYR A 764 24.92 11.11 -4.87
CA TYR A 764 26.20 11.60 -4.38
C TYR A 764 27.19 10.47 -4.12
N THR A 765 26.75 9.34 -3.57
CA THR A 765 27.61 8.16 -3.34
C THR A 765 28.17 7.64 -4.66
N GLY A 766 27.35 7.50 -5.69
CA GLY A 766 27.76 7.08 -7.02
C GLY A 766 28.77 8.05 -7.65
N VAL A 767 28.53 9.36 -7.56
CA VAL A 767 29.47 10.37 -8.09
C VAL A 767 30.78 10.39 -7.30
N VAL A 768 30.75 10.40 -5.96
CA VAL A 768 31.97 10.42 -5.14
C VAL A 768 32.81 9.17 -5.40
N THR A 769 32.17 8.00 -5.47
CA THR A 769 32.85 6.72 -5.74
C THR A 769 33.41 6.66 -7.16
N GLY A 770 32.69 7.18 -8.17
CA GLY A 770 33.16 7.20 -9.56
C GLY A 770 34.43 8.05 -9.78
N PHE A 771 34.62 9.11 -8.99
CA PHE A 771 35.83 9.94 -9.03
C PHE A 771 36.90 9.53 -8.00
N LYS A 772 36.59 8.61 -7.10
CA LYS A 772 37.49 8.15 -6.05
C LYS A 772 38.77 7.55 -6.65
N ASN A 773 39.92 7.87 -6.06
CA ASN A 773 41.24 7.45 -6.54
C ASN A 773 41.59 7.90 -7.98
N THR A 774 40.91 8.93 -8.51
CA THR A 774 41.22 9.52 -9.83
C THR A 774 41.95 10.87 -9.67
N ASP A 775 42.65 11.30 -10.72
CA ASP A 775 43.31 12.61 -10.79
C ASP A 775 42.32 13.79 -10.80
N LYS A 776 41.05 13.52 -11.11
CA LYS A 776 39.96 14.52 -11.13
C LYS A 776 39.10 14.58 -9.88
N ALA A 777 39.46 13.87 -8.81
CA ALA A 777 38.75 13.94 -7.52
C ALA A 777 38.60 15.38 -7.00
N HIS A 778 39.58 16.25 -7.29
CA HIS A 778 39.58 17.66 -6.90
C HIS A 778 38.36 18.46 -7.41
N MET A 779 37.67 18.00 -8.45
CA MET A 779 36.45 18.64 -8.97
C MET A 779 35.26 18.51 -8.00
N LEU A 780 35.30 17.58 -7.05
CA LEU A 780 34.25 17.43 -6.04
C LEU A 780 34.45 18.38 -4.84
N LEU A 781 35.64 18.98 -4.67
CA LEU A 781 35.94 19.87 -3.55
C LEU A 781 34.95 21.06 -3.42
N PRO A 782 34.59 21.78 -4.50
CA PRO A 782 33.63 22.89 -4.42
C PRO A 782 32.23 22.46 -3.98
N HIS A 783 31.89 21.18 -4.16
CA HIS A 783 30.55 20.62 -3.88
C HIS A 783 30.48 19.93 -2.52
N SER A 784 31.62 19.58 -1.92
CA SER A 784 31.74 18.86 -0.65
C SER A 784 30.96 19.51 0.51
N SER A 785 30.92 20.85 0.59
CA SER A 785 30.15 21.55 1.62
C SER A 785 28.65 21.33 1.50
N ASN A 786 28.12 21.27 0.27
CA ASN A 786 26.69 21.04 0.02
C ASN A 786 26.29 19.61 0.37
N ILE A 787 27.17 18.64 0.08
CA ILE A 787 26.96 17.24 0.44
C ILE A 787 26.89 17.09 1.96
N LEU A 788 27.85 17.70 2.69
CA LEU A 788 27.86 17.67 4.15
C LEU A 788 26.67 18.41 4.77
N GLU A 789 26.20 19.50 4.16
CA GLU A 789 24.97 20.20 4.60
C GLU A 789 23.74 19.29 4.50
N LEU A 790 23.62 18.52 3.41
CA LEU A 790 22.53 17.55 3.26
C LEU A 790 22.63 16.42 4.30
N ILE A 791 23.82 15.84 4.48
CA ILE A 791 24.06 14.79 5.50
C ILE A 791 23.66 15.31 6.88
N GLN A 792 24.12 16.52 7.23
CA GLN A 792 23.76 17.15 8.49
C GLN A 792 22.24 17.33 8.61
N ARG A 793 21.56 17.78 7.55
CA ARG A 793 20.10 17.96 7.56
C ARG A 793 19.35 16.65 7.75
N CYS A 794 19.80 15.57 7.10
CA CYS A 794 19.18 14.25 7.26
C CYS A 794 19.39 13.68 8.66
N LEU A 795 20.55 13.94 9.28
CA LEU A 795 20.86 13.47 10.64
C LEU A 795 20.31 14.39 11.76
N ALA A 796 20.00 15.65 11.45
CA ALA A 796 19.49 16.64 12.40
C ALA A 796 17.96 16.68 12.51
N ALA A 797 17.22 15.91 11.69
CA ALA A 797 15.80 15.70 11.91
C ALA A 797 15.67 14.79 13.15
N ASP A 798 15.27 15.36 14.29
CA ASP A 798 15.23 14.69 15.59
C ASP A 798 14.44 13.35 15.52
N ASP A 799 15.08 12.29 16.02
CA ASP A 799 14.58 10.94 16.35
C ASP A 799 13.92 10.06 15.26
N ASP A 800 13.71 10.51 14.02
CA ASP A 800 12.91 9.78 13.01
C ASP A 800 13.66 9.50 11.67
N TRP A 801 14.91 9.04 11.75
CA TRP A 801 15.66 8.66 10.54
C TRP A 801 15.46 7.19 10.19
N SER A 802 15.20 6.90 8.91
CA SER A 802 15.17 5.53 8.40
C SER A 802 16.57 4.90 8.50
N GLU A 803 16.63 3.58 8.71
CA GLU A 803 17.90 2.84 8.73
C GLU A 803 18.70 3.06 7.44
N THR A 804 17.99 3.09 6.30
CA THR A 804 18.53 3.34 4.97
C THR A 804 19.18 4.71 4.89
N THR A 805 18.48 5.77 5.32
CA THR A 805 19.01 7.14 5.34
C THR A 805 20.28 7.24 6.18
N ALA A 806 20.30 6.65 7.39
CA ALA A 806 21.50 6.68 8.22
C ALA A 806 22.67 5.92 7.59
N LYS A 807 22.42 4.73 7.01
CA LYS A 807 23.44 3.94 6.31
C LYS A 807 24.03 4.71 5.13
N LEU A 808 23.21 5.37 4.32
CA LEU A 808 23.63 6.22 3.20
C LEU A 808 24.42 7.44 3.68
N CYS A 809 23.95 8.15 4.72
CA CYS A 809 24.64 9.30 5.30
C CYS A 809 26.04 8.94 5.81
N PHE A 810 26.17 7.88 6.63
CA PHE A 810 27.47 7.45 7.13
C PHE A 810 28.36 6.88 6.02
N GLY A 811 27.78 6.15 5.05
CA GLY A 811 28.49 5.65 3.88
C GLY A 811 29.11 6.80 3.09
N LEU A 812 28.31 7.77 2.67
CA LEU A 812 28.74 8.93 1.91
C LEU A 812 29.78 9.78 2.66
N LEU A 813 29.59 9.95 3.98
CA LEU A 813 30.57 10.64 4.83
C LEU A 813 31.93 9.92 4.83
N GLY A 814 31.92 8.59 4.90
CA GLY A 814 33.12 7.76 4.80
C GLY A 814 33.76 7.82 3.41
N ASP A 815 32.97 7.79 2.34
CA ASP A 815 33.45 7.88 0.96
C ASP A 815 34.09 9.23 0.67
N LEU A 816 33.52 10.33 1.17
CA LEU A 816 34.15 11.65 1.09
C LEU A 816 35.49 11.69 1.81
N ALA A 817 35.59 11.09 3.00
CA ALA A 817 36.84 11.05 3.76
C ALA A 817 37.91 10.19 3.07
N ASP A 818 37.52 9.08 2.48
CA ASP A 818 38.43 8.20 1.74
C ASP A 818 38.85 8.81 0.37
N CYS A 819 37.99 9.62 -0.25
CA CYS A 819 38.31 10.35 -1.48
C CYS A 819 39.32 11.49 -1.24
N PHE A 820 39.34 12.08 -0.04
CA PHE A 820 40.21 13.21 0.34
C PHE A 820 41.06 12.91 1.60
N PRO A 821 42.02 11.96 1.50
CA PRO A 821 42.78 11.50 2.66
C PRO A 821 43.87 12.47 3.13
N ASN A 822 44.22 13.51 2.35
CA ASN A 822 45.36 14.38 2.63
C ASN A 822 44.98 15.65 3.43
N GLY A 823 43.82 15.64 4.08
CA GLY A 823 43.35 16.74 4.91
C GLY A 823 42.74 17.90 4.14
N GLU A 824 42.36 17.72 2.86
CA GLU A 824 41.70 18.77 2.08
C GLU A 824 40.38 19.23 2.73
N LEU A 825 39.63 18.30 3.34
CA LEU A 825 38.36 18.55 4.03
C LEU A 825 38.48 18.54 5.57
N LYS A 826 39.70 18.66 6.10
CA LYS A 826 39.96 18.54 7.56
C LYS A 826 39.12 19.48 8.41
N GLN A 827 38.91 20.72 7.97
CA GLN A 827 38.10 21.69 8.71
C GLN A 827 36.62 21.29 8.78
N HIS A 828 36.11 20.66 7.72
CA HIS A 828 34.72 20.21 7.66
C HIS A 828 34.50 18.96 8.52
N PHE A 829 35.41 17.98 8.46
CA PHE A 829 35.29 16.74 9.25
C PHE A 829 35.47 16.94 10.76
N LEU A 830 36.09 18.04 11.19
CA LEU A 830 36.23 18.40 12.60
C LEU A 830 35.02 19.17 13.16
N ALA A 831 33.93 19.31 12.39
CA ALA A 831 32.70 19.92 12.87
C ALA A 831 32.09 19.12 14.04
N GLU A 832 31.52 19.82 15.01
CA GLU A 832 31.03 19.23 16.27
C GLU A 832 29.88 18.23 16.05
N TRP A 833 28.99 18.52 15.09
CA TRP A 833 27.86 17.66 14.75
C TRP A 833 28.32 16.28 14.26
N ILE A 834 29.35 16.20 13.41
CA ILE A 834 29.89 14.92 12.91
C ILE A 834 30.39 14.06 14.06
N ALA A 835 31.08 14.68 15.02
CA ALA A 835 31.59 13.96 16.18
C ALA A 835 30.47 13.54 17.15
N SER A 836 29.34 14.25 17.18
CA SER A 836 28.14 13.91 17.93
C SER A 836 27.43 12.71 17.29
N ASP A 837 27.16 12.77 15.99
CA ASP A 837 26.39 11.76 15.28
C ASP A 837 27.15 10.44 15.13
N LEU A 838 28.47 10.46 14.95
CA LEU A 838 29.32 9.25 14.97
C LEU A 838 29.46 8.61 16.36
N ARG A 839 29.00 9.29 17.42
CA ARG A 839 28.88 8.74 18.78
C ARG A 839 27.47 8.27 19.08
N ASN A 840 26.46 8.83 18.42
CA ASN A 840 25.09 8.40 18.54
C ASN A 840 24.94 6.99 17.95
N LYS A 841 24.45 6.05 18.76
CA LYS A 841 24.24 4.64 18.39
C LYS A 841 22.79 4.19 18.56
N ARG A 842 21.92 5.11 19.02
CA ARG A 842 20.48 4.90 19.19
C ARG A 842 19.89 4.56 17.81
N GLY A 843 18.87 3.72 17.71
CA GLY A 843 18.20 3.41 16.44
C GLY A 843 18.94 2.54 15.39
N MET A 844 20.24 2.25 15.53
CA MET A 844 21.02 1.67 14.39
C MET A 844 21.13 0.14 14.41
N SER A 845 20.91 -0.50 13.26
CA SER A 845 21.19 -1.93 13.05
C SER A 845 22.68 -2.29 13.15
N LYS A 846 22.99 -3.59 13.16
CA LYS A 846 24.37 -4.10 13.15
C LYS A 846 25.14 -3.64 11.91
N GLU A 847 24.47 -3.57 10.76
CA GLU A 847 25.07 -3.13 9.50
C GLU A 847 25.38 -1.63 9.52
N THR A 848 24.41 -0.80 9.91
CA THR A 848 24.60 0.65 10.00
C THR A 848 25.71 1.00 10.99
N LYS A 849 25.79 0.27 12.13
CA LYS A 849 26.90 0.38 13.09
C LYS A 849 28.25 -0.04 12.49
N LYS A 850 28.29 -0.93 11.50
CA LYS A 850 29.51 -1.32 10.78
C LYS A 850 29.94 -0.20 9.82
N THR A 851 29.00 0.33 9.04
CA THR A 851 29.23 1.48 8.13
C THR A 851 29.70 2.72 8.88
N MET A 852 29.04 3.08 9.99
CA MET A 852 29.44 4.20 10.84
C MET A 852 30.86 4.02 11.42
N ARG A 853 31.22 2.79 11.84
CA ARG A 853 32.58 2.49 12.32
C ARG A 853 33.62 2.66 11.23
N TRP A 854 33.31 2.23 10.01
CA TRP A 854 34.17 2.42 8.85
C TRP A 854 34.34 3.91 8.51
N ALA A 855 33.24 4.67 8.45
CA ALA A 855 33.27 6.11 8.19
C ALA A 855 34.15 6.86 9.21
N ARG A 856 34.03 6.52 10.51
CA ARG A 856 34.87 7.07 11.58
C ARG A 856 36.36 6.80 11.37
N GLU A 857 36.72 5.61 10.88
CA GLU A 857 38.11 5.26 10.59
C GLU A 857 38.64 6.05 9.38
N MET A 858 37.83 6.24 8.33
CA MET A 858 38.21 7.04 7.17
C MET A 858 38.41 8.51 7.55
N ILE A 859 37.50 9.09 8.34
CA ILE A 859 37.64 10.47 8.85
C ILE A 859 38.91 10.62 9.69
N LYS A 860 39.23 9.64 10.53
CA LYS A 860 40.46 9.68 11.34
C LYS A 860 41.71 9.69 10.47
N ARG A 861 41.71 8.99 9.33
CA ARG A 861 42.82 9.01 8.37
C ARG A 861 42.90 10.35 7.64
N ALA A 862 41.77 10.86 7.17
CA ALA A 862 41.68 12.15 6.48
C ALA A 862 42.03 13.36 7.38
N THR A 863 41.90 13.21 8.70
CA THR A 863 42.18 14.28 9.68
C THR A 863 43.48 14.12 10.46
N ALA A 864 44.18 12.98 10.31
CA ALA A 864 45.53 12.77 10.83
C ALA A 864 46.49 13.79 10.21
#